data_AF-A0A2M4BFH4-F1
#
_entry.id   AF-A0A2M4BFH4-F1
#
_cell.length_a   1.000
_cell.length_b   1.000
_cell.length_c   1.000
_cell.angle_alpha   90.00
_cell.angle_beta   90.00
_cell.angle_gamma   90.00
#
_symmetry.space_group_name_H-M   'P 1'
#
loop_
_entity.id
_entity.type
_entity.pdbx_description
1 polymer ?
#
loop_
_entity_poly.entity_id
_entity_poly.type
_entity_poly.pdbx_seq_one_letter_code
_entity_poly.pdbx_strand_id
1 'polypeptide(L)'
;MLWFRAIIVSLLSVSSFHALELTDRVDRYELDPRLTEQLNRFASAPNLEESLSYGQMVVEKSKRAEGTITGGRDRKINRGGAAYAQLIDGYPSPDTERQDRLAGTVLRASSYFVNRFCTPSAIPSYECGLFLSGVALPETSALYARCRSLIEAKEHNDQYRRLLPAVYDDGIYSFRRSVSGQELPSARLVSSKFHTRAGGDGDYDLGRHTVALVQWSQFIEHDLAKTTVQTMHDGADIECCTVEHGPLLPRYRHPAACAPIPVPVDDPFYREHRATCLNYVRSGRSLGDSCQLGPANQLNAATAHLDLSQLYGSTVNESAIQRTHQGGRLRAQQYDSLDYLPDGGANLCVTDDQLETICYSSGDTRVNVNPYVTLLHTLFLRSHNRLAKHLALVAPRWTDEQLFTVARVVNTRVYRKIVREWLTTITGSEPVGTRSALDRQDAAGQSERQVSNEFATAAIRFYHTMMPGTVGNVPLQTLFYRPRDLRKRDYFRQLIDSVLHQSAMALDTAYVDDVAHLLFGATRQIGLDVLALDIQRGRDHGLARYVDYYALCNGDRIDGWDQLATVMRPEDLAILRSTYARVEDVDLIVGGVAERPQTAAVGGAIVGPTFACLIREQIERSLTGEKDRAGAEINVLLDGLVKDYGAARFMCDTAQVDRVQRDIFRLTSPVDNPSLHCSQLPSLDLTRLVQALDGAGGWPQVRRMAHSYA
;
A
#
# COMPACT_ATOMS: atom_id res chain seq x y z
N MET A 1 37.84 -68.79 42.57
CA MET A 1 37.84 -67.36 42.21
C MET A 1 37.40 -67.21 40.75
N LEU A 2 36.22 -67.76 40.40
CA LEU A 2 34.94 -67.08 40.13
C LEU A 2 35.02 -66.09 38.93
N TRP A 3 35.21 -66.54 37.67
CA TRP A 3 34.24 -67.06 36.64
C TRP A 3 33.15 -66.04 36.23
N PHE A 4 32.72 -65.80 34.98
CA PHE A 4 33.08 -66.11 33.57
C PHE A 4 32.10 -65.29 32.66
N ARG A 5 32.49 -64.88 31.44
CA ARG A 5 31.71 -64.68 30.18
C ARG A 5 30.38 -63.87 30.07
N ALA A 6 30.40 -62.93 29.11
CA ALA A 6 29.57 -62.82 27.88
C ALA A 6 28.04 -62.54 27.91
N ILE A 7 27.65 -61.59 27.02
CA ILE A 7 26.55 -61.66 26.03
C ILE A 7 25.09 -61.45 26.50
N ILE A 8 24.49 -60.35 26.00
CA ILE A 8 23.17 -60.22 25.33
C ILE A 8 21.88 -60.53 26.14
N VAL A 9 21.11 -59.45 26.32
CA VAL A 9 19.67 -59.31 26.06
C VAL A 9 18.66 -59.84 27.11
N SER A 10 17.77 -58.90 27.45
CA SER A 10 16.31 -59.03 27.61
C SER A 10 15.69 -58.90 29.00
N LEU A 11 14.86 -57.85 29.09
CA LEU A 11 13.48 -57.80 29.60
C LEU A 11 13.21 -57.12 30.96
N LEU A 12 12.56 -55.94 30.81
CA LEU A 12 11.46 -55.38 31.61
C LEU A 12 11.86 -54.77 32.97
N SER A 13 11.46 -53.56 33.37
CA SER A 13 10.41 -52.64 32.93
C SER A 13 10.57 -51.26 33.62
N VAL A 14 9.74 -50.31 33.18
CA VAL A 14 9.34 -49.04 33.84
C VAL A 14 10.04 -47.74 33.39
N SER A 15 9.49 -47.21 32.29
CA SER A 15 8.80 -45.91 32.20
C SER A 15 9.52 -44.58 32.45
N SER A 16 9.46 -43.76 31.38
CA SER A 16 9.19 -42.32 31.34
C SER A 16 10.32 -41.36 31.75
N PHE A 17 10.80 -40.54 30.81
CA PHE A 17 10.32 -39.17 30.60
C PHE A 17 11.20 -38.41 29.58
N HIS A 18 10.52 -37.64 28.71
CA HIS A 18 11.02 -36.55 27.87
C HIS A 18 11.95 -36.89 26.68
N ALA A 19 11.33 -37.40 25.62
CA ALA A 19 11.66 -37.00 24.25
C ALA A 19 10.43 -36.23 23.71
N LEU A 20 10.42 -34.92 23.94
CA LEU A 20 9.41 -33.99 23.42
C LEU A 20 10.17 -32.76 22.96
N GLU A 21 10.90 -32.94 21.85
CA GLU A 21 11.62 -31.88 21.16
C GLU A 21 11.31 -31.98 19.66
N LEU A 22 10.95 -30.82 19.09
CA LEU A 22 11.10 -30.44 17.68
C LEU A 22 9.98 -30.68 16.65
N THR A 23 8.69 -30.70 17.01
CA THR A 23 7.60 -30.70 16.00
C THR A 23 6.52 -29.62 16.11
N ASP A 24 6.62 -28.66 17.04
CA ASP A 24 5.42 -27.88 17.43
C ASP A 24 5.34 -26.41 16.93
N ARG A 25 6.22 -25.91 16.05
CA ARG A 25 6.37 -24.44 15.92
C ARG A 25 6.56 -23.86 14.52
N VAL A 26 5.63 -24.19 13.62
CA VAL A 26 5.22 -23.31 12.49
C VAL A 26 3.68 -23.17 12.38
N ASP A 27 2.90 -24.05 13.01
CA ASP A 27 1.43 -24.14 12.82
C ASP A 27 0.58 -23.29 13.79
N ARG A 28 0.97 -22.05 14.12
CA ARG A 28 0.04 -21.15 14.85
C ARG A 28 -1.18 -20.73 14.02
N TYR A 29 -1.19 -21.10 12.75
CA TYR A 29 -2.22 -20.74 11.77
C TYR A 29 -2.99 -21.96 11.24
N GLU A 30 -2.72 -23.15 11.77
CA GLU A 30 -3.56 -24.32 11.55
C GLU A 30 -4.41 -24.56 12.80
N LEU A 31 -5.70 -24.86 12.58
CA LEU A 31 -6.63 -25.15 13.66
C LEU A 31 -6.46 -26.58 14.12
N ASP A 32 -6.60 -26.79 15.44
CA ASP A 32 -6.68 -28.15 15.99
C ASP A 32 -7.77 -28.96 15.26
N PRO A 33 -7.50 -30.21 14.83
CA PRO A 33 -8.47 -31.00 14.08
C PRO A 33 -9.80 -31.25 14.81
N ARG A 34 -9.78 -31.37 16.15
CA ARG A 34 -11.01 -31.58 16.94
C ARG A 34 -11.82 -30.30 17.03
N LEU A 35 -11.14 -29.16 17.19
CA LEU A 35 -11.78 -27.85 17.11
C LEU A 35 -12.43 -27.65 15.74
N THR A 36 -11.73 -28.02 14.67
CA THR A 36 -12.25 -27.96 13.29
C THR A 36 -13.51 -28.81 13.12
N GLU A 37 -13.54 -30.03 13.65
CA GLU A 37 -14.73 -30.89 13.64
C GLU A 37 -15.90 -30.27 14.43
N GLN A 38 -15.63 -29.68 15.58
CA GLN A 38 -16.65 -28.96 16.36
C GLN A 38 -17.22 -27.76 15.58
N LEU A 39 -16.36 -26.95 14.97
CA LEU A 39 -16.76 -25.79 14.19
C LEU A 39 -17.53 -26.17 12.92
N ASN A 40 -17.17 -27.27 12.26
CA ASN A 40 -17.92 -27.83 11.13
C ASN A 40 -19.36 -28.20 11.51
N ARG A 41 -19.58 -28.73 12.73
CA ARG A 41 -20.94 -29.01 13.22
C ARG A 41 -21.74 -27.73 13.45
N PHE A 42 -21.10 -26.64 13.91
CA PHE A 42 -21.74 -25.34 14.04
C PHE A 42 -22.03 -24.69 12.69
N ALA A 43 -21.17 -24.87 11.69
CA ALA A 43 -21.31 -24.37 10.32
C ALA A 43 -22.32 -25.15 9.46
N SER A 44 -23.40 -25.65 10.08
CA SER A 44 -24.51 -26.26 9.35
C SER A 44 -25.24 -25.22 8.49
N ALA A 45 -25.80 -25.65 7.36
CA ALA A 45 -26.51 -24.75 6.43
C ALA A 45 -27.58 -23.87 7.12
N PRO A 46 -28.43 -24.38 8.05
CA PRO A 46 -29.40 -23.54 8.76
C PRO A 46 -28.75 -22.44 9.62
N ASN A 47 -27.65 -22.75 10.31
CA ASN A 47 -26.95 -21.77 11.15
C ASN A 47 -26.25 -20.70 10.30
N LEU A 48 -25.71 -21.07 9.15
CA LEU A 48 -25.13 -20.14 8.20
C LEU A 48 -26.21 -19.22 7.59
N GLU A 49 -27.36 -19.78 7.20
CA GLU A 49 -28.50 -19.00 6.69
C GLU A 49 -29.06 -18.05 7.76
N GLU A 50 -29.17 -18.49 9.03
CA GLU A 50 -29.54 -17.64 10.16
C GLU A 50 -28.56 -16.47 10.31
N SER A 51 -27.25 -16.76 10.26
CA SER A 51 -26.19 -15.75 10.36
C SER A 51 -26.29 -14.72 9.24
N LEU A 52 -26.54 -15.16 8.01
CA LEU A 52 -26.72 -14.27 6.86
C LEU A 52 -27.96 -13.39 6.98
N SER A 53 -29.09 -13.98 7.41
CA SER A 53 -30.34 -13.24 7.65
C SER A 53 -30.15 -12.16 8.71
N TYR A 54 -29.44 -12.49 9.80
CA TYR A 54 -29.10 -11.52 10.83
C TYR A 54 -28.21 -10.38 10.29
N GLY A 55 -27.16 -10.71 9.54
CA GLY A 55 -26.27 -9.73 8.92
C GLY A 55 -27.03 -8.74 8.04
N GLN A 56 -27.94 -9.24 7.19
CA GLN A 56 -28.81 -8.42 6.35
C GLN A 56 -29.72 -7.52 7.19
N MET A 57 -30.38 -8.09 8.21
CA MET A 57 -31.26 -7.34 9.10
C MET A 57 -30.55 -6.17 9.79
N VAL A 58 -29.31 -6.37 10.25
CA VAL A 58 -28.50 -5.31 10.90
C VAL A 58 -28.20 -4.18 9.93
N VAL A 59 -27.78 -4.51 8.70
CA VAL A 59 -27.47 -3.50 7.68
C VAL A 59 -28.73 -2.76 7.22
N GLU A 60 -29.85 -3.44 7.01
CA GLU A 60 -31.12 -2.78 6.68
C GLU A 60 -31.58 -1.82 7.79
N LYS A 61 -31.38 -2.19 9.05
CA LYS A 61 -31.66 -1.31 10.20
C LYS A 61 -30.69 -0.13 10.29
N SER A 62 -29.43 -0.26 9.84
CA SER A 62 -28.46 0.83 9.89
C SER A 62 -28.77 1.96 8.92
N LYS A 63 -29.39 1.67 7.77
CA LYS A 63 -29.75 2.68 6.75
C LYS A 63 -30.53 3.86 7.30
N ARG A 64 -31.47 3.62 8.22
CA ARG A 64 -32.24 4.69 8.88
C ARG A 64 -31.36 5.58 9.77
N ALA A 65 -30.42 4.97 10.49
CA ALA A 65 -29.47 5.71 11.32
C ALA A 65 -28.53 6.54 10.44
N GLU A 66 -28.02 5.96 9.35
CA GLU A 66 -27.18 6.65 8.38
C GLU A 66 -27.91 7.83 7.72
N GLY A 67 -29.15 7.64 7.26
CA GLY A 67 -29.98 8.74 6.73
C GLY A 67 -30.25 9.85 7.75
N THR A 68 -30.32 9.51 9.04
CA THR A 68 -30.43 10.51 10.12
C THR A 68 -29.12 11.27 10.32
N ILE A 69 -27.96 10.61 10.17
CA ILE A 69 -26.64 11.25 10.23
C ILE A 69 -26.47 12.21 9.04
N THR A 70 -26.82 11.78 7.82
CA THR A 70 -26.73 12.59 6.59
C THR A 70 -27.70 13.78 6.60
N GLY A 71 -28.91 13.62 7.15
CA GLY A 71 -29.92 14.68 7.22
C GLY A 71 -29.62 15.81 8.22
N GLY A 72 -28.54 15.73 9.00
CA GLY A 72 -28.10 16.80 9.91
C GLY A 72 -27.55 18.01 9.14
N ARG A 73 -28.09 19.22 9.39
CA ARG A 73 -27.88 20.45 8.60
C ARG A 73 -26.42 20.93 8.39
N ASP A 74 -25.42 20.42 9.12
CA ASP A 74 -24.05 20.98 9.17
C ASP A 74 -22.94 19.96 8.84
N ARG A 75 -23.16 18.99 7.93
CA ARG A 75 -22.27 17.81 7.79
C ARG A 75 -21.71 17.53 6.41
N LYS A 76 -21.60 18.55 5.56
CA LYS A 76 -20.81 18.41 4.35
C LYS A 76 -19.34 18.49 4.74
N ILE A 77 -18.55 17.49 4.34
CA ILE A 77 -17.10 17.51 4.52
C ILE A 77 -16.57 18.84 3.98
N ASN A 78 -15.86 19.57 4.83
CA ASN A 78 -15.36 20.89 4.49
C ASN A 78 -14.30 20.77 3.39
N ARG A 79 -14.60 21.31 2.19
CA ARG A 79 -13.65 21.35 1.08
C ARG A 79 -12.40 22.13 1.51
N GLY A 80 -11.25 21.46 1.46
CA GLY A 80 -9.97 22.02 1.90
C GLY A 80 -9.57 21.71 3.33
N GLY A 81 -10.41 21.02 4.12
CA GLY A 81 -10.02 20.45 5.41
C GLY A 81 -9.31 19.10 5.28
N ALA A 82 -8.74 18.62 6.39
CA ALA A 82 -7.97 17.37 6.39
C ALA A 82 -8.82 16.12 6.11
N ALA A 83 -10.09 16.10 6.56
CA ALA A 83 -11.02 15.01 6.25
C ALA A 83 -11.32 14.92 4.73
N TYR A 84 -11.38 16.06 4.04
CA TYR A 84 -11.58 16.09 2.59
C TYR A 84 -10.37 15.55 1.83
N ALA A 85 -9.16 15.91 2.26
CA ALA A 85 -7.93 15.36 1.67
C ALA A 85 -7.82 13.84 1.87
N GLN A 86 -8.15 13.32 3.07
CA GLN A 86 -8.25 11.87 3.29
C GLN A 86 -9.27 11.19 2.39
N LEU A 87 -10.41 11.84 2.13
CA LEU A 87 -11.42 11.32 1.21
C LEU A 87 -10.91 11.23 -0.22
N ILE A 88 -10.22 12.26 -0.73
CA ILE A 88 -9.64 12.22 -2.09
C ILE A 88 -8.62 11.08 -2.21
N ASP A 89 -7.83 10.86 -1.15
CA ASP A 89 -6.82 9.82 -1.12
C ASP A 89 -7.40 8.40 -1.30
N GLY A 90 -8.51 8.11 -0.61
CA GLY A 90 -9.20 6.83 -0.65
C GLY A 90 -10.53 6.84 -1.41
N TYR A 91 -10.72 7.76 -2.36
CA TYR A 91 -12.03 8.01 -3.00
C TYR A 91 -12.59 6.73 -3.66
N PRO A 92 -13.75 6.22 -3.20
CA PRO A 92 -14.30 4.99 -3.74
C PRO A 92 -14.99 5.22 -5.10
N SER A 93 -14.90 4.23 -5.99
CA SER A 93 -15.74 4.16 -7.19
C SER A 93 -17.11 3.54 -6.86
N PRO A 94 -18.16 3.78 -7.67
CA PRO A 94 -19.48 3.18 -7.46
C PRO A 94 -19.46 1.65 -7.33
N ASP A 95 -18.48 1.00 -7.96
CA ASP A 95 -18.33 -0.46 -7.93
C ASP A 95 -17.75 -0.90 -6.58
N THR A 96 -16.68 -0.22 -6.12
CA THR A 96 -16.09 -0.47 -4.80
C THR A 96 -17.06 -0.17 -3.65
N GLU A 97 -17.96 0.82 -3.80
CA GLU A 97 -19.03 1.08 -2.82
C GLU A 97 -20.07 -0.04 -2.76
N ARG A 98 -20.45 -0.63 -3.90
CA ARG A 98 -21.39 -1.77 -3.93
C ARG A 98 -20.75 -2.99 -3.25
N GLN A 99 -19.48 -3.22 -3.51
CA GLN A 99 -18.71 -4.29 -2.89
C GLN A 99 -18.55 -4.11 -1.38
N ASP A 100 -18.12 -2.94 -0.92
CA ASP A 100 -17.95 -2.67 0.52
C ASP A 100 -19.25 -2.87 1.30
N ARG A 101 -20.40 -2.41 0.77
CA ARG A 101 -21.72 -2.60 1.39
C ARG A 101 -22.07 -4.08 1.53
N LEU A 102 -21.79 -4.89 0.50
CA LEU A 102 -22.06 -6.32 0.56
C LEU A 102 -21.10 -7.03 1.52
N ALA A 103 -19.81 -6.68 1.48
CA ALA A 103 -18.79 -7.18 2.41
C ALA A 103 -19.15 -6.83 3.86
N GLY A 104 -19.70 -5.64 4.12
CA GLY A 104 -20.21 -5.26 5.43
C GLY A 104 -21.35 -6.16 5.92
N THR A 105 -22.21 -6.66 5.02
CA THR A 105 -23.26 -7.63 5.37
C THR A 105 -22.67 -8.98 5.76
N VAL A 106 -21.72 -9.49 4.97
CA VAL A 106 -20.99 -10.75 5.22
C VAL A 106 -20.23 -10.68 6.56
N LEU A 107 -19.60 -9.54 6.83
CA LEU A 107 -18.87 -9.29 8.06
C LEU A 107 -19.79 -9.34 9.29
N ARG A 108 -20.98 -8.73 9.21
CA ARG A 108 -21.98 -8.79 10.31
C ARG A 108 -22.49 -10.21 10.55
N ALA A 109 -22.67 -10.99 9.48
CA ALA A 109 -23.02 -12.40 9.60
C ALA A 109 -21.90 -13.21 10.29
N SER A 110 -20.64 -12.92 9.94
CA SER A 110 -19.47 -13.54 10.56
C SER A 110 -19.37 -13.22 12.06
N SER A 111 -19.55 -11.93 12.43
CA SER A 111 -19.62 -11.51 13.83
C SER A 111 -20.78 -12.20 14.57
N TYR A 112 -21.94 -12.36 13.93
CA TYR A 112 -23.06 -13.08 14.55
C TYR A 112 -22.69 -14.53 14.83
N PHE A 113 -22.10 -15.24 13.87
CA PHE A 113 -21.68 -16.62 14.04
C PHE A 113 -20.72 -16.80 15.22
N VAL A 114 -19.68 -15.96 15.30
CA VAL A 114 -18.71 -15.97 16.41
C VAL A 114 -19.39 -15.77 17.76
N ASN A 115 -20.29 -14.80 17.86
CA ASN A 115 -20.98 -14.48 19.12
C ASN A 115 -22.06 -15.51 19.49
N ARG A 116 -22.69 -16.15 18.50
CA ARG A 116 -23.79 -17.09 18.70
C ARG A 116 -23.33 -18.50 19.02
N PHE A 117 -22.26 -18.97 18.37
CA PHE A 117 -21.84 -20.37 18.43
C PHE A 117 -20.46 -20.56 19.08
N CYS A 118 -19.49 -19.70 18.79
CA CYS A 118 -18.11 -19.88 19.28
C CYS A 118 -17.95 -19.38 20.72
N THR A 119 -18.35 -18.13 20.99
CA THR A 119 -18.15 -17.49 22.30
C THR A 119 -18.84 -18.25 23.45
N PRO A 120 -20.11 -18.72 23.31
CA PRO A 120 -20.77 -19.51 24.36
C PRO A 120 -20.13 -20.89 24.57
N SER A 121 -19.40 -21.39 23.57
CA SER A 121 -18.68 -22.66 23.63
C SER A 121 -17.23 -22.51 24.14
N ALA A 122 -16.86 -21.31 24.61
CA ALA A 122 -15.49 -20.95 25.02
C ALA A 122 -14.43 -21.16 23.93
N ILE A 123 -14.83 -21.09 22.65
CA ILE A 123 -13.89 -21.11 21.52
C ILE A 123 -13.32 -19.69 21.34
N PRO A 124 -11.98 -19.52 21.36
CA PRO A 124 -11.35 -18.23 21.08
C PRO A 124 -11.84 -17.60 19.78
N SER A 125 -12.20 -16.31 19.83
CA SER A 125 -12.73 -15.60 18.67
C SER A 125 -11.76 -15.59 17.49
N TYR A 126 -10.45 -15.51 17.76
CA TYR A 126 -9.40 -15.63 16.74
C TYR A 126 -9.48 -16.95 15.97
N GLU A 127 -9.54 -18.09 16.66
CA GLU A 127 -9.61 -19.42 16.04
C GLU A 127 -10.92 -19.60 15.27
N CYS A 128 -12.04 -19.11 15.82
CA CYS A 128 -13.32 -19.14 15.12
C CYS A 128 -13.32 -18.25 13.86
N GLY A 129 -12.71 -17.06 13.92
CA GLY A 129 -12.54 -16.20 12.76
C GLY A 129 -11.65 -16.84 11.69
N LEU A 130 -10.55 -17.48 12.11
CA LEU A 130 -9.66 -18.23 11.23
C LEU A 130 -10.40 -19.38 10.53
N PHE A 131 -11.24 -20.13 11.24
CA PHE A 131 -12.10 -21.16 10.65
C PHE A 131 -13.06 -20.58 9.61
N LEU A 132 -13.74 -19.49 9.96
CA LEU A 132 -14.72 -18.85 9.08
C LEU A 132 -14.12 -18.37 7.77
N SER A 133 -12.82 -18.03 7.74
CA SER A 133 -12.12 -17.64 6.51
C SER A 133 -12.17 -18.72 5.41
N GLY A 134 -12.36 -20.00 5.77
CA GLY A 134 -12.55 -21.10 4.84
C GLY A 134 -14.02 -21.42 4.52
N VAL A 135 -14.99 -20.74 5.16
CA VAL A 135 -16.42 -21.04 5.04
C VAL A 135 -17.06 -20.17 3.98
N ALA A 136 -17.45 -20.77 2.85
CA ALA A 136 -18.20 -20.08 1.80
C ALA A 136 -19.63 -19.74 2.23
N LEU A 137 -20.20 -18.68 1.65
CA LEU A 137 -21.63 -18.42 1.83
C LEU A 137 -22.47 -19.58 1.24
N PRO A 138 -23.60 -19.97 1.86
CA PRO A 138 -24.51 -20.96 1.31
C PRO A 138 -24.99 -20.59 -0.10
N GLU A 139 -24.84 -21.51 -1.06
CA GLU A 139 -25.16 -21.28 -2.48
C GLU A 139 -26.64 -20.96 -2.72
N THR A 140 -27.52 -21.47 -1.86
CA THR A 140 -28.96 -21.23 -1.87
C THR A 140 -29.34 -19.80 -1.46
N SER A 141 -28.41 -19.03 -0.87
CA SER A 141 -28.70 -17.71 -0.33
C SER A 141 -28.72 -16.61 -1.42
N ALA A 142 -29.65 -15.67 -1.32
CA ALA A 142 -29.67 -14.49 -2.19
C ALA A 142 -28.39 -13.63 -2.05
N LEU A 143 -27.73 -13.69 -0.89
CA LEU A 143 -26.46 -12.99 -0.65
C LEU A 143 -25.33 -13.60 -1.49
N TYR A 144 -25.26 -14.92 -1.59
CA TYR A 144 -24.29 -15.61 -2.44
C TYR A 144 -24.47 -15.23 -3.90
N ALA A 145 -25.69 -15.27 -4.43
CA ALA A 145 -25.97 -14.88 -5.82
C ALA A 145 -25.53 -13.43 -6.13
N ARG A 146 -25.82 -12.47 -5.24
CA ARG A 146 -25.37 -11.08 -5.37
C ARG A 146 -23.85 -10.96 -5.29
N CYS A 147 -23.21 -11.74 -4.42
CA CYS A 147 -21.76 -11.74 -4.25
C CYS A 147 -21.05 -12.30 -5.49
N ARG A 148 -21.51 -13.44 -6.01
CA ARG A 148 -21.03 -14.04 -7.25
C ARG A 148 -21.14 -13.08 -8.43
N SER A 149 -22.28 -12.41 -8.59
CA SER A 149 -22.47 -11.41 -9.64
C SER A 149 -21.49 -10.24 -9.56
N LEU A 150 -21.12 -9.78 -8.35
CA LEU A 150 -20.10 -8.73 -8.20
C LEU A 150 -18.70 -9.24 -8.51
N ILE A 151 -18.34 -10.45 -8.05
CA ILE A 151 -17.02 -11.05 -8.31
C ILE A 151 -16.82 -11.33 -9.80
N GLU A 152 -17.83 -11.86 -10.48
CA GLU A 152 -17.78 -12.15 -11.92
C GLU A 152 -17.69 -10.87 -12.79
N ALA A 153 -18.11 -9.73 -12.25
CA ALA A 153 -18.02 -8.44 -12.93
C ALA A 153 -16.65 -7.75 -12.74
N LYS A 154 -15.76 -8.26 -11.89
CA LYS A 154 -14.45 -7.64 -11.62
C LYS A 154 -13.51 -7.80 -12.82
N GLU A 155 -12.80 -6.72 -13.17
CA GLU A 155 -11.70 -6.78 -14.16
C GLU A 155 -10.42 -7.43 -13.58
N HIS A 156 -10.22 -7.32 -12.26
CA HIS A 156 -9.11 -7.90 -11.52
C HIS A 156 -9.50 -8.15 -10.06
N ASN A 157 -8.74 -9.02 -9.39
CA ASN A 157 -8.90 -9.25 -7.97
C ASN A 157 -8.39 -8.03 -7.19
N ASP A 158 -9.27 -7.48 -6.36
CA ASP A 158 -9.16 -6.22 -5.62
C ASP A 158 -9.05 -6.47 -4.11
N GLN A 159 -8.69 -7.67 -3.70
CA GLN A 159 -8.41 -8.01 -2.30
C GLN A 159 -6.90 -7.95 -2.05
N TYR A 160 -6.50 -7.35 -0.92
CA TYR A 160 -5.13 -7.52 -0.45
C TYR A 160 -4.91 -8.95 0.02
N ARG A 161 -3.86 -9.62 -0.46
CA ARG A 161 -3.44 -10.88 0.14
C ARG A 161 -2.88 -10.65 1.53
N ARG A 162 -2.81 -11.71 2.33
CA ARG A 162 -2.28 -11.67 3.69
C ARG A 162 -1.07 -12.58 3.79
N LEU A 163 0.06 -12.04 4.23
CA LEU A 163 1.26 -12.83 4.53
C LEU A 163 1.08 -13.60 5.84
N LEU A 164 0.39 -12.99 6.80
CA LEU A 164 -0.06 -13.62 8.04
C LEU A 164 -1.57 -13.41 8.20
N PRO A 165 -2.32 -14.37 8.79
CA PRO A 165 -3.74 -14.21 9.07
C PRO A 165 -4.07 -12.93 9.84
N ALA A 166 -5.27 -12.38 9.57
CA ALA A 166 -5.72 -11.16 10.22
C ALA A 166 -5.85 -11.33 11.75
N VAL A 167 -5.41 -10.32 12.50
CA VAL A 167 -5.50 -10.27 13.96
C VAL A 167 -6.47 -9.17 14.38
N TYR A 168 -7.69 -9.59 14.71
CA TYR A 168 -8.73 -8.76 15.32
C TYR A 168 -9.08 -9.29 16.71
N ASP A 169 -9.49 -8.42 17.63
CA ASP A 169 -9.83 -8.80 19.02
C ASP A 169 -11.01 -9.79 19.07
N ASP A 170 -12.03 -9.52 18.26
CA ASP A 170 -13.21 -10.38 18.09
C ASP A 170 -13.02 -11.42 16.97
N GLY A 171 -11.80 -11.59 16.45
CA GLY A 171 -11.48 -12.45 15.32
C GLY A 171 -12.08 -12.01 13.98
N ILE A 172 -12.84 -10.91 13.93
CA ILE A 172 -13.61 -10.50 12.74
C ILE A 172 -13.26 -9.09 12.26
N TYR A 173 -13.31 -8.08 13.13
CA TYR A 173 -13.20 -6.68 12.71
C TYR A 173 -12.77 -5.69 13.79
N SER A 174 -12.96 -6.01 15.07
CA SER A 174 -12.63 -5.12 16.18
C SER A 174 -11.11 -4.99 16.32
N PHE A 175 -10.61 -3.77 16.55
CA PHE A 175 -9.17 -3.53 16.67
C PHE A 175 -8.57 -4.41 17.75
N ARG A 176 -7.41 -5.02 17.45
CA ARG A 176 -6.73 -5.91 18.38
C ARG A 176 -6.45 -5.20 19.72
N ARG A 177 -6.51 -5.97 20.79
CA ARG A 177 -6.07 -5.55 22.13
C ARG A 177 -4.61 -5.89 22.36
N SER A 178 -4.03 -5.30 23.41
CA SER A 178 -2.76 -5.76 23.95
C SER A 178 -2.87 -7.22 24.37
N VAL A 179 -1.78 -7.97 24.31
CA VAL A 179 -1.71 -9.34 24.85
C VAL A 179 -1.96 -9.39 26.37
N SER A 180 -1.93 -8.23 27.05
CA SER A 180 -2.33 -8.08 28.45
C SER A 180 -3.85 -7.97 28.67
N GLY A 181 -4.65 -7.91 27.59
CA GLY A 181 -6.12 -7.73 27.60
C GLY A 181 -6.60 -6.27 27.64
N GLN A 182 -5.69 -5.31 27.79
CA GLN A 182 -6.00 -3.87 27.76
C GLN A 182 -6.06 -3.32 26.33
N GLU A 183 -6.62 -2.11 26.18
CA GLU A 183 -6.52 -1.39 24.90
C GLU A 183 -5.05 -1.07 24.57
N LEU A 184 -4.72 -1.10 23.28
CA LEU A 184 -3.42 -0.61 22.82
C LEU A 184 -3.29 0.90 23.04
N PRO A 185 -2.07 1.43 23.21
CA PRO A 185 -1.85 2.87 23.28
C PRO A 185 -2.44 3.56 22.05
N SER A 186 -3.01 4.75 22.22
CA SER A 186 -3.51 5.55 21.11
C SER A 186 -2.42 5.72 20.05
N ALA A 187 -2.76 5.59 18.77
CA ALA A 187 -1.82 5.78 17.67
C ALA A 187 -1.11 7.15 17.75
N ARG A 188 -1.83 8.18 18.20
CA ARG A 188 -1.26 9.51 18.41
C ARG A 188 -0.27 9.57 19.58
N LEU A 189 -0.55 8.85 20.67
CA LEU A 189 0.39 8.76 21.80
C LEU A 189 1.71 8.11 21.36
N VAL A 190 1.65 7.07 20.54
CA VAL A 190 2.85 6.42 20.00
C VAL A 190 3.64 7.41 19.14
N SER A 191 2.98 8.07 18.18
CA SER A 191 3.62 9.04 17.28
C SER A 191 4.28 10.21 18.03
N SER A 192 3.58 10.81 19.01
CA SER A 192 4.11 11.95 19.76
C SER A 192 5.35 11.63 20.60
N LYS A 193 5.46 10.40 21.11
CA LYS A 193 6.65 9.94 21.84
C LYS A 193 7.88 9.82 20.94
N PHE A 194 7.71 9.42 19.69
CA PHE A 194 8.81 9.40 18.72
C PHE A 194 9.18 10.79 18.21
N HIS A 195 8.18 11.66 17.96
CA HIS A 195 8.42 13.00 17.45
C HIS A 195 9.12 13.93 18.47
N THR A 196 8.86 13.77 19.78
CA THR A 196 9.51 14.57 20.84
C THR A 196 10.98 14.22 21.10
N ARG A 197 11.55 13.30 20.31
CA ARG A 197 12.98 12.97 20.34
C ARG A 197 13.81 14.22 20.05
N ALA A 198 14.61 14.65 21.03
CA ALA A 198 15.66 15.65 20.79
C ALA A 198 16.62 15.07 19.74
N GLY A 199 16.87 15.82 18.66
CA GLY A 199 17.74 15.41 17.55
C GLY A 199 19.08 14.92 18.06
N GLY A 200 19.22 13.59 18.11
CA GLY A 200 20.48 12.93 18.38
C GLY A 200 21.28 12.92 17.09
N ASP A 201 22.19 13.88 16.97
CA ASP A 201 23.25 13.90 15.97
C ASP A 201 24.01 12.57 15.94
N GLY A 202 24.24 12.06 14.73
CA GLY A 202 25.37 11.20 14.37
C GLY A 202 25.22 9.71 14.67
N ASP A 203 25.04 8.90 13.61
CA ASP A 203 26.00 7.80 13.34
C ASP A 203 25.81 7.11 11.98
N TYR A 204 24.69 7.32 11.27
CA TYR A 204 24.53 6.80 9.91
C TYR A 204 24.49 7.93 8.88
N ASP A 205 25.45 7.93 7.94
CA ASP A 205 25.46 8.75 6.72
C ASP A 205 24.33 8.28 5.76
N LEU A 206 23.07 8.40 6.21
CA LEU A 206 21.87 8.14 5.41
C LEU A 206 21.49 9.37 4.55
N GLY A 207 22.16 10.50 4.77
CA GLY A 207 21.90 11.79 4.10
C GLY A 207 22.40 11.90 2.66
N ARG A 208 22.73 10.78 2.00
CA ARG A 208 23.16 10.78 0.59
C ARG A 208 22.04 10.45 -0.38
N HIS A 209 20.79 10.49 0.04
CA HIS A 209 19.64 10.20 -0.82
C HIS A 209 18.92 11.47 -1.26
N THR A 210 18.44 11.47 -2.49
CA THR A 210 17.66 12.58 -3.04
C THR A 210 16.18 12.42 -2.73
N VAL A 211 15.43 13.51 -2.84
CA VAL A 211 13.96 13.46 -2.84
C VAL A 211 13.41 12.52 -3.92
N ALA A 212 14.12 12.26 -5.02
CA ALA A 212 13.71 11.25 -6.01
C ALA A 212 13.43 9.87 -5.40
N LEU A 213 14.24 9.41 -4.43
CA LEU A 213 14.01 8.12 -3.79
C LEU A 213 12.63 8.05 -3.13
N VAL A 214 12.27 9.12 -2.42
CA VAL A 214 11.01 9.24 -1.68
C VAL A 214 9.83 9.27 -2.65
N GLN A 215 9.91 10.10 -3.68
CA GLN A 215 8.80 10.34 -4.60
C GLN A 215 8.56 9.14 -5.53
N TRP A 216 9.60 8.41 -5.91
CA TRP A 216 9.40 7.15 -6.63
C TRP A 216 8.79 6.08 -5.74
N SER A 217 9.11 6.04 -4.44
CA SER A 217 8.45 5.13 -3.49
C SER A 217 6.94 5.37 -3.44
N GLN A 218 6.52 6.64 -3.32
CA GLN A 218 5.11 7.01 -3.35
C GLN A 218 4.46 6.72 -4.71
N PHE A 219 5.15 6.99 -5.82
CA PHE A 219 4.62 6.71 -7.16
C PHE A 219 4.45 5.21 -7.43
N ILE A 220 5.34 4.37 -6.88
CA ILE A 220 5.24 2.91 -6.92
C ILE A 220 4.08 2.41 -6.06
N GLU A 221 3.91 2.97 -4.86
CA GLU A 221 2.74 2.68 -4.03
C GLU A 221 1.46 2.96 -4.81
N HIS A 222 1.35 4.11 -5.49
CA HIS A 222 0.13 4.47 -6.21
C HIS A 222 -0.23 3.51 -7.35
N ASP A 223 0.75 2.81 -7.94
CA ASP A 223 0.49 1.77 -8.96
C ASP A 223 -0.06 0.47 -8.35
N LEU A 224 0.34 0.16 -7.11
CA LEU A 224 0.09 -1.14 -6.47
C LEU A 224 -1.01 -1.10 -5.41
N ALA A 225 -1.22 0.03 -4.76
CA ALA A 225 -2.11 0.14 -3.60
C ALA A 225 -2.96 1.40 -3.67
N LYS A 226 -4.28 1.21 -3.60
CA LYS A 226 -5.28 2.26 -3.40
C LYS A 226 -6.38 1.73 -2.49
N THR A 227 -6.19 1.92 -1.19
CA THR A 227 -7.19 1.53 -0.19
C THR A 227 -8.34 2.53 -0.20
N THR A 228 -9.56 2.06 -0.47
CA THR A 228 -10.75 2.92 -0.45
C THR A 228 -11.24 3.17 0.98
N VAL A 229 -12.09 4.19 1.18
CA VAL A 229 -12.79 4.44 2.46
C VAL A 229 -14.25 3.99 2.40
N GLN A 230 -14.83 3.69 3.57
CA GLN A 230 -16.26 3.40 3.68
C GLN A 230 -17.13 4.63 3.48
N THR A 231 -18.28 4.44 2.85
CA THR A 231 -19.33 5.46 2.65
C THR A 231 -20.64 5.03 3.31
N MET A 232 -21.56 5.97 3.47
CA MET A 232 -22.94 5.70 3.88
C MET A 232 -23.68 4.85 2.82
N HIS A 233 -24.82 4.28 3.18
CA HIS A 233 -25.64 3.45 2.27
C HIS A 233 -26.05 4.13 0.97
N ASP A 234 -26.16 5.46 0.96
CA ASP A 234 -26.51 6.33 -0.15
C ASP A 234 -25.27 6.92 -0.87
N GLY A 235 -24.06 6.51 -0.47
CA GLY A 235 -22.80 7.00 -1.01
C GLY A 235 -22.32 8.31 -0.37
N ALA A 236 -23.01 8.85 0.63
CA ALA A 236 -22.54 10.04 1.34
C ALA A 236 -21.24 9.77 2.11
N ASP A 237 -20.36 10.78 2.17
CA ASP A 237 -19.09 10.68 2.86
C ASP A 237 -19.27 10.62 4.39
N ILE A 238 -18.28 10.03 5.08
CA ILE A 238 -18.29 9.87 6.53
C ILE A 238 -17.24 10.80 7.16
N GLU A 239 -17.66 11.58 8.15
CA GLU A 239 -16.77 12.35 9.02
C GLU A 239 -16.89 11.85 10.46
N CYS A 240 -15.76 11.73 11.16
CA CYS A 240 -15.66 11.07 12.46
C CYS A 240 -15.20 11.99 13.59
N CYS A 241 -14.75 13.21 13.26
CA CYS A 241 -14.46 14.29 14.18
C CYS A 241 -15.26 15.53 13.79
N THR A 242 -15.41 16.50 14.69
CA THR A 242 -15.91 17.82 14.31
C THR A 242 -14.87 18.53 13.46
N VAL A 243 -15.33 19.58 12.76
CA VAL A 243 -14.47 20.49 12.01
C VAL A 243 -13.38 21.08 12.93
N GLU A 244 -13.65 21.31 14.21
CA GLU A 244 -12.71 21.80 15.22
C GLU A 244 -11.85 20.70 15.88
N HIS A 245 -11.76 19.50 15.28
CA HIS A 245 -10.98 18.37 15.83
C HIS A 245 -11.46 17.89 17.22
N GLY A 246 -12.76 18.01 17.48
CA GLY A 246 -13.43 17.45 18.66
C GLY A 246 -14.16 16.13 18.36
N PRO A 247 -14.57 15.37 19.38
CA PRO A 247 -15.36 14.15 19.18
C PRO A 247 -16.79 14.48 18.71
N LEU A 248 -17.29 13.71 17.75
CA LEU A 248 -18.71 13.76 17.39
C LEU A 248 -19.59 13.12 18.48
N LEU A 249 -20.78 13.68 18.70
CA LEU A 249 -21.78 13.04 19.56
C LEU A 249 -22.18 11.65 19.01
N PRO A 250 -22.55 10.67 19.84
CA PRO A 250 -22.88 9.33 19.37
C PRO A 250 -23.95 9.26 18.27
N ARG A 251 -25.00 10.09 18.36
CA ARG A 251 -26.10 10.16 17.36
C ARG A 251 -25.66 10.60 15.95
N TYR A 252 -24.42 11.07 15.86
CA TYR A 252 -23.83 11.72 14.71
C TYR A 252 -22.58 10.99 14.22
N ARG A 253 -22.14 9.98 14.94
CA ARG A 253 -20.95 9.21 14.60
C ARG A 253 -21.41 7.91 13.96
N HIS A 254 -20.90 7.61 12.77
CA HIS A 254 -21.21 6.33 12.15
C HIS A 254 -20.64 5.18 13.00
N PRO A 255 -21.45 4.25 13.52
CA PRO A 255 -21.02 3.33 14.57
C PRO A 255 -19.99 2.28 14.12
N ALA A 256 -19.96 1.91 12.84
CA ALA A 256 -19.05 0.89 12.32
C ALA A 256 -17.80 1.47 11.61
N ALA A 257 -18.02 2.45 10.73
CA ALA A 257 -16.97 3.09 9.94
C ALA A 257 -16.11 4.11 10.70
N CYS A 258 -16.59 4.72 11.80
CA CYS A 258 -15.79 5.73 12.51
C CYS A 258 -14.88 5.15 13.59
N ALA A 259 -13.57 5.26 13.36
CA ALA A 259 -12.52 4.91 14.32
C ALA A 259 -11.51 6.08 14.51
N PRO A 260 -11.97 7.28 14.91
CA PRO A 260 -11.11 8.44 15.13
C PRO A 260 -10.00 8.14 16.12
N ILE A 261 -8.86 8.80 15.93
CA ILE A 261 -7.69 8.62 16.79
C ILE A 261 -7.83 9.60 17.97
N PRO A 262 -7.92 9.10 19.21
CA PRO A 262 -8.01 9.97 20.39
C PRO A 262 -6.67 10.63 20.66
N VAL A 263 -6.69 11.95 20.84
CA VAL A 263 -5.49 12.73 21.19
C VAL A 263 -5.36 12.80 22.71
N PRO A 264 -4.19 12.46 23.29
CA PRO A 264 -3.94 12.63 24.72
C PRO A 264 -4.11 14.07 25.21
N VAL A 265 -4.57 14.26 26.44
CA VAL A 265 -4.78 15.61 27.02
C VAL A 265 -3.47 16.38 27.19
N ASP A 266 -2.38 15.66 27.42
CA ASP A 266 -1.02 16.16 27.58
C ASP A 266 -0.22 16.14 26.27
N ASP A 267 -0.88 15.98 25.11
CA ASP A 267 -0.22 16.01 23.81
C ASP A 267 0.54 17.34 23.61
N PRO A 268 1.83 17.31 23.23
CA PRO A 268 2.65 18.51 23.16
C PRO A 268 2.18 19.51 22.10
N PHE A 269 1.62 19.05 20.98
CA PHE A 269 1.21 19.90 19.86
C PHE A 269 -0.29 20.18 19.89
N TYR A 270 -1.11 19.14 19.89
CA TYR A 270 -2.55 19.27 19.69
C TYR A 270 -3.28 19.93 20.87
N ARG A 271 -2.68 19.91 22.08
CA ARG A 271 -3.21 20.62 23.24
C ARG A 271 -3.28 22.12 23.01
N GLU A 272 -2.31 22.71 22.32
CA GLU A 272 -2.27 24.15 22.02
C GLU A 272 -3.44 24.57 21.12
N HIS A 273 -3.89 23.66 20.27
CA HIS A 273 -5.02 23.84 19.37
C HIS A 273 -6.35 23.30 19.92
N ARG A 274 -6.37 22.79 21.17
CA ARG A 274 -7.54 22.16 21.81
C ARG A 274 -8.13 20.99 21.02
N ALA A 275 -7.32 20.34 20.20
CA ALA A 275 -7.73 19.19 19.41
C ALA A 275 -7.70 17.91 20.26
N THR A 276 -8.77 17.13 20.18
CA THR A 276 -8.97 15.90 20.96
C THR A 276 -9.26 14.69 20.07
N CYS A 277 -9.46 14.91 18.77
CA CYS A 277 -9.90 13.91 17.79
C CYS A 277 -9.19 14.14 16.45
N LEU A 278 -8.48 13.12 15.95
CA LEU A 278 -8.00 13.10 14.57
C LEU A 278 -8.93 12.21 13.73
N ASN A 279 -9.37 12.74 12.59
CA ASN A 279 -10.37 12.09 11.76
C ASN A 279 -9.80 10.79 11.16
N TYR A 280 -10.56 9.71 11.28
CA TYR A 280 -10.23 8.43 10.68
C TYR A 280 -11.51 7.64 10.37
N VAL A 281 -11.69 7.35 9.08
CA VAL A 281 -12.74 6.48 8.55
C VAL A 281 -12.09 5.15 8.17
N ARG A 282 -12.69 4.05 8.61
CA ARG A 282 -12.20 2.70 8.32
C ARG A 282 -12.21 2.42 6.82
N SER A 283 -11.26 1.58 6.40
CA SER A 283 -11.08 1.20 5.00
C SER A 283 -12.27 0.43 4.43
N GLY A 284 -12.51 0.58 3.14
CA GLY A 284 -13.44 -0.25 2.38
C GLY A 284 -13.01 -1.72 2.40
N ARG A 285 -14.00 -2.61 2.38
CA ARG A 285 -13.83 -4.05 2.55
C ARG A 285 -14.00 -4.78 1.21
N SER A 286 -13.20 -5.82 1.00
CA SER A 286 -13.30 -6.69 -0.17
C SER A 286 -14.10 -7.97 0.14
N LEU A 287 -14.73 -8.53 -0.90
CA LEU A 287 -15.37 -9.85 -0.89
C LEU A 287 -14.41 -10.99 -1.28
N GLY A 288 -13.19 -10.66 -1.71
CA GLY A 288 -12.27 -11.62 -2.34
C GLY A 288 -12.85 -12.20 -3.62
N ASP A 289 -12.44 -13.42 -3.94
CA ASP A 289 -12.87 -14.17 -5.14
C ASP A 289 -13.85 -15.32 -4.83
N SER A 290 -14.02 -15.63 -3.54
CA SER A 290 -14.71 -16.83 -3.06
C SER A 290 -15.95 -16.56 -2.21
N CYS A 291 -16.30 -15.30 -1.91
CA CYS A 291 -17.45 -14.96 -1.05
C CYS A 291 -17.44 -15.77 0.25
N GLN A 292 -16.44 -15.56 1.11
CA GLN A 292 -16.31 -16.30 2.36
C GLN A 292 -16.70 -15.45 3.57
N LEU A 293 -17.14 -16.13 4.64
CA LEU A 293 -17.24 -15.53 5.97
C LEU A 293 -15.84 -15.30 6.55
N GLY A 294 -15.77 -14.68 7.72
CA GLY A 294 -14.55 -14.55 8.50
C GLY A 294 -14.08 -13.10 8.68
N PRO A 295 -12.79 -12.90 8.97
CA PRO A 295 -12.24 -11.59 9.25
C PRO A 295 -12.30 -10.67 8.05
N ALA A 296 -12.44 -9.37 8.33
CA ALA A 296 -12.43 -8.35 7.29
C ALA A 296 -11.11 -8.40 6.50
N ASN A 297 -11.23 -8.18 5.19
CA ASN A 297 -10.10 -7.87 4.34
C ASN A 297 -10.43 -6.61 3.53
N GLN A 298 -9.40 -5.85 3.17
CA GLN A 298 -9.55 -4.51 2.62
C GLN A 298 -9.48 -4.52 1.11
N LEU A 299 -10.15 -3.52 0.52
CA LEU A 299 -10.24 -3.34 -0.91
C LEU A 299 -9.03 -2.57 -1.44
N ASN A 300 -8.44 -3.07 -2.52
CA ASN A 300 -7.42 -2.42 -3.31
C ASN A 300 -8.01 -2.02 -4.68
N ALA A 301 -8.16 -0.73 -4.93
CA ALA A 301 -8.64 -0.21 -6.22
C ALA A 301 -7.50 0.02 -7.24
N ALA A 302 -6.26 -0.26 -6.87
CA ALA A 302 -5.12 -0.28 -7.79
C ALA A 302 -4.89 -1.68 -8.35
N THR A 303 -4.21 -1.77 -9.49
CA THR A 303 -3.81 -3.07 -10.03
C THR A 303 -2.69 -3.66 -9.18
N ALA A 304 -2.50 -4.97 -9.24
CA ALA A 304 -1.41 -5.62 -8.52
C ALA A 304 -0.13 -5.76 -9.37
N HIS A 305 -0.07 -5.05 -10.50
CA HIS A 305 1.02 -5.08 -11.46
C HIS A 305 1.75 -3.74 -11.48
N LEU A 306 3.06 -3.78 -11.73
CA LEU A 306 3.83 -2.58 -12.02
C LEU A 306 3.61 -2.20 -13.48
N ASP A 307 2.46 -1.66 -13.82
CA ASP A 307 2.01 -1.44 -15.20
C ASP A 307 1.69 0.02 -15.56
N LEU A 308 2.03 0.96 -14.66
CA LEU A 308 1.72 2.38 -14.76
C LEU A 308 0.21 2.66 -14.74
N SER A 309 -0.58 1.84 -14.05
CA SER A 309 -2.03 2.02 -13.90
C SER A 309 -2.40 3.38 -13.31
N GLN A 310 -1.55 3.96 -12.45
CA GLN A 310 -1.74 5.32 -11.95
C GLN A 310 -1.69 6.39 -13.05
N LEU A 311 -0.99 6.13 -14.17
CA LEU A 311 -1.05 6.98 -15.36
C LEU A 311 -2.19 6.57 -16.31
N TYR A 312 -2.32 5.27 -16.59
CA TYR A 312 -3.17 4.74 -17.65
C TYR A 312 -4.60 4.39 -17.21
N GLY A 313 -4.93 4.42 -15.92
CA GLY A 313 -6.16 3.85 -15.36
C GLY A 313 -6.02 2.36 -15.02
N SER A 314 -6.78 1.91 -14.02
CA SER A 314 -6.80 0.51 -13.55
C SER A 314 -7.74 -0.37 -14.37
N THR A 315 -8.68 0.23 -15.11
CA THR A 315 -9.65 -0.47 -15.96
C THR A 315 -9.54 -0.08 -17.44
N VAL A 316 -10.12 -0.90 -18.33
CA VAL A 316 -10.17 -0.60 -19.77
C VAL A 316 -10.88 0.74 -20.03
N ASN A 317 -11.97 1.00 -19.31
CA ASN A 317 -12.75 2.24 -19.46
C ASN A 317 -11.98 3.47 -18.97
N GLU A 318 -11.32 3.38 -17.81
CA GLU A 318 -10.47 4.46 -17.32
C GLU A 318 -9.34 4.75 -18.31
N SER A 319 -8.76 3.70 -18.91
CA SER A 319 -7.69 3.85 -19.90
C SER A 319 -8.14 4.46 -21.20
N ALA A 320 -9.33 4.10 -21.70
CA ALA A 320 -9.93 4.76 -22.85
C ALA A 320 -10.09 6.27 -22.61
N ILE A 321 -10.55 6.66 -21.42
CA ILE A 321 -10.72 8.08 -21.06
C ILE A 321 -9.37 8.80 -21.06
N GLN A 322 -8.23 8.17 -20.79
CA GLN A 322 -6.93 8.86 -20.82
C GLN A 322 -6.40 9.15 -22.25
N ARG A 323 -7.03 8.59 -23.30
CA ARG A 323 -6.49 8.62 -24.67
C ARG A 323 -7.07 9.73 -25.52
N THR A 324 -6.28 10.16 -26.51
CA THR A 324 -6.75 11.03 -27.61
C THR A 324 -7.44 10.23 -28.72
N HIS A 325 -7.20 8.91 -28.76
CA HIS A 325 -7.52 8.02 -29.88
C HIS A 325 -6.94 8.50 -31.22
N GLN A 326 -5.84 9.26 -31.17
CA GLN A 326 -5.12 9.74 -32.34
C GLN A 326 -3.59 9.62 -32.18
N GLY A 327 -2.98 8.80 -33.04
CA GLY A 327 -1.52 8.62 -33.11
C GLY A 327 -0.94 7.87 -31.90
N GLY A 328 -1.77 7.09 -31.21
CA GLY A 328 -1.42 6.32 -30.03
C GLY A 328 -1.13 7.15 -28.78
N ARG A 329 -1.66 8.38 -28.69
CA ARG A 329 -1.28 9.36 -27.65
C ARG A 329 -2.28 9.43 -26.50
N LEU A 330 -1.76 9.73 -25.31
CA LEU A 330 -2.53 10.17 -24.16
C LEU A 330 -2.95 11.64 -24.30
N ARG A 331 -4.07 11.99 -23.67
CA ARG A 331 -4.54 13.39 -23.58
C ARG A 331 -3.53 14.20 -22.77
N ALA A 332 -3.19 15.36 -23.30
CA ALA A 332 -2.26 16.29 -22.68
C ALA A 332 -2.65 17.73 -23.04
N GLN A 333 -2.28 18.68 -22.18
CA GLN A 333 -2.24 20.09 -22.54
C GLN A 333 -0.87 20.45 -23.08
N GLN A 334 -0.83 21.09 -24.24
CA GLN A 334 0.43 21.52 -24.84
C GLN A 334 0.72 22.98 -24.44
N TYR A 335 1.88 23.23 -23.85
CA TYR A 335 2.37 24.56 -23.52
C TYR A 335 3.87 24.65 -23.80
N ASP A 336 4.30 25.67 -24.55
CA ASP A 336 5.70 25.83 -25.00
C ASP A 336 6.25 24.54 -25.65
N SER A 337 5.44 23.93 -26.52
CA SER A 337 5.71 22.65 -27.20
C SER A 337 5.85 21.41 -26.31
N LEU A 338 5.60 21.51 -24.99
CA LEU A 338 5.69 20.41 -24.04
C LEU A 338 4.31 19.91 -23.61
N ASP A 339 4.22 18.61 -23.35
CA ASP A 339 3.01 17.97 -22.87
C ASP A 339 2.93 18.08 -21.33
N TYR A 340 1.78 18.51 -20.82
CA TYR A 340 1.41 18.54 -19.40
C TYR A 340 0.12 17.76 -19.18
N LEU A 341 -0.12 17.32 -17.94
CA LEU A 341 -1.37 16.63 -17.58
C LEU A 341 -2.60 17.50 -17.90
N PRO A 342 -3.72 16.89 -18.31
CA PRO A 342 -4.97 17.61 -18.51
C PRO A 342 -5.56 18.11 -17.20
N ASP A 343 -6.36 19.18 -17.27
CA ASP A 343 -7.14 19.67 -16.14
C ASP A 343 -8.18 18.61 -15.72
N GLY A 344 -8.33 18.45 -14.41
CA GLY A 344 -9.30 17.59 -13.75
C GLY A 344 -10.45 18.36 -13.12
N GLY A 345 -11.40 17.61 -12.58
CA GLY A 345 -12.51 18.19 -11.84
C GLY A 345 -12.05 18.83 -10.52
N ALA A 346 -12.79 19.85 -10.06
CA ALA A 346 -12.57 20.51 -8.77
C ALA A 346 -12.77 19.60 -7.55
N ASN A 347 -13.14 18.33 -7.75
CA ASN A 347 -13.24 17.31 -6.72
C ASN A 347 -11.93 16.53 -6.48
N LEU A 348 -10.92 16.71 -7.34
CA LEU A 348 -9.62 16.02 -7.26
C LEU A 348 -8.55 16.83 -6.53
N CYS A 349 -8.85 18.08 -6.18
CA CYS A 349 -7.97 18.95 -5.43
C CYS A 349 -8.79 20.02 -4.68
N VAL A 350 -8.12 20.86 -3.90
CA VAL A 350 -8.71 21.97 -3.18
C VAL A 350 -8.59 23.23 -4.02
N THR A 351 -9.73 23.74 -4.50
CA THR A 351 -9.83 25.01 -5.23
C THR A 351 -10.44 26.08 -4.32
N ASP A 352 -9.87 27.29 -4.34
CA ASP A 352 -10.39 28.50 -3.67
C ASP A 352 -10.23 29.68 -4.63
N ASP A 353 -11.17 30.63 -4.64
CA ASP A 353 -11.13 31.84 -5.48
C ASP A 353 -9.87 32.68 -5.23
N GLN A 354 -9.22 32.53 -4.07
CA GLN A 354 -7.97 33.20 -3.72
C GLN A 354 -6.71 32.42 -4.11
N LEU A 355 -6.84 31.16 -4.53
CA LEU A 355 -5.70 30.30 -4.87
C LEU A 355 -5.66 30.09 -6.39
N GLU A 356 -4.52 30.40 -7.01
CA GLU A 356 -4.26 30.05 -8.42
C GLU A 356 -3.94 28.54 -8.52
N THR A 357 -4.96 27.70 -8.36
CA THR A 357 -4.86 26.23 -8.37
C THR A 357 -5.34 25.62 -9.66
N ILE A 358 -4.63 24.59 -10.13
CA ILE A 358 -5.03 23.77 -11.28
C ILE A 358 -5.10 22.31 -10.83
N CYS A 359 -6.32 21.77 -10.68
CA CYS A 359 -6.45 20.34 -10.43
C CYS A 359 -6.06 19.58 -11.70
N TYR A 360 -5.14 18.63 -11.58
CA TYR A 360 -4.76 17.75 -12.69
C TYR A 360 -5.58 16.47 -12.68
N SER A 361 -5.67 15.82 -13.84
CA SER A 361 -6.30 14.51 -14.05
C SER A 361 -5.31 13.50 -14.62
N SER A 362 -5.45 12.24 -14.18
CA SER A 362 -4.65 11.10 -14.64
C SER A 362 -5.44 9.80 -14.41
N GLY A 363 -4.77 8.64 -14.48
CA GLY A 363 -5.35 7.34 -14.17
C GLY A 363 -5.68 7.14 -12.68
N ASP A 364 -5.01 7.85 -11.78
CA ASP A 364 -5.22 7.81 -10.33
C ASP A 364 -5.67 9.18 -9.77
N THR A 365 -6.57 9.14 -8.78
CA THR A 365 -7.17 10.34 -8.16
C THR A 365 -6.20 11.10 -7.25
N ARG A 366 -5.11 10.46 -6.80
CA ARG A 366 -4.06 11.02 -5.95
C ARG A 366 -2.98 11.76 -6.73
N VAL A 367 -3.16 11.98 -8.04
CA VAL A 367 -2.23 12.77 -8.88
C VAL A 367 -1.91 14.16 -8.30
N ASN A 368 -2.84 14.74 -7.54
CA ASN A 368 -2.70 16.06 -6.91
C ASN A 368 -2.24 16.00 -5.44
N VAL A 369 -1.90 14.83 -4.89
CA VAL A 369 -1.59 14.70 -3.46
C VAL A 369 -0.48 15.65 -3.04
N ASN A 370 0.60 15.73 -3.82
CA ASN A 370 1.67 16.70 -3.65
C ASN A 370 2.29 17.00 -5.03
N PRO A 371 3.08 18.07 -5.18
CA PRO A 371 3.55 18.51 -6.50
C PRO A 371 4.58 17.57 -7.15
N TYR A 372 5.30 16.76 -6.36
CA TYR A 372 6.24 15.78 -6.89
C TYR A 372 5.52 14.61 -7.57
N VAL A 373 4.40 14.15 -7.01
CA VAL A 373 3.57 13.12 -7.64
C VAL A 373 3.02 13.65 -8.96
N THR A 374 2.46 14.86 -8.99
CA THR A 374 1.99 15.51 -10.23
C THR A 374 3.11 15.61 -11.28
N LEU A 375 4.33 15.93 -10.84
CA LEU A 375 5.51 15.96 -11.70
C LEU A 375 5.80 14.57 -12.30
N LEU A 376 5.84 13.51 -11.50
CA LEU A 376 6.12 12.15 -11.99
C LEU A 376 5.07 11.65 -13.00
N HIS A 377 3.77 11.89 -12.73
CA HIS A 377 2.71 11.62 -13.70
C HIS A 377 2.95 12.38 -15.02
N THR A 378 3.38 13.65 -14.94
CA THR A 378 3.71 14.46 -16.12
C THR A 378 4.92 13.91 -16.89
N LEU A 379 5.97 13.45 -16.20
CA LEU A 379 7.16 12.88 -16.85
C LEU A 379 6.83 11.56 -17.57
N PHE A 380 6.04 10.67 -16.97
CA PHE A 380 5.63 9.44 -17.64
C PHE A 380 4.62 9.66 -18.77
N LEU A 381 3.76 10.68 -18.68
CA LEU A 381 2.92 11.15 -19.80
C LEU A 381 3.79 11.60 -20.98
N ARG A 382 4.81 12.44 -20.72
CA ARG A 382 5.76 12.90 -21.75
C ARG A 382 6.51 11.73 -22.37
N SER A 383 6.96 10.77 -21.56
CA SER A 383 7.60 9.55 -22.02
C SER A 383 6.69 8.78 -23.00
N HIS A 384 5.43 8.53 -22.61
CA HIS A 384 4.46 7.85 -23.48
C HIS A 384 4.26 8.57 -24.81
N ASN A 385 3.94 9.87 -24.78
CA ASN A 385 3.66 10.63 -26.00
C ASN A 385 4.90 10.78 -26.89
N ARG A 386 6.11 10.86 -26.31
CA ARG A 386 7.37 10.82 -27.07
C ARG A 386 7.56 9.48 -27.76
N LEU A 387 7.32 8.36 -27.06
CA LEU A 387 7.39 7.01 -27.63
C LEU A 387 6.38 6.84 -28.77
N ALA A 388 5.12 7.23 -28.57
CA ALA A 388 4.07 7.15 -29.60
C ALA A 388 4.42 7.96 -30.85
N LYS A 389 4.94 9.19 -30.69
CA LYS A 389 5.42 10.03 -31.81
C LYS A 389 6.57 9.36 -32.57
N HIS A 390 7.55 8.79 -31.85
CA HIS A 390 8.67 8.08 -32.49
C HIS A 390 8.19 6.82 -33.23
N LEU A 391 7.32 6.01 -32.60
CA LEU A 391 6.73 4.82 -33.23
C LEU A 391 5.98 5.18 -34.52
N ALA A 392 5.21 6.26 -34.54
CA ALA A 392 4.51 6.70 -35.75
C ALA A 392 5.45 7.05 -36.92
N LEU A 393 6.69 7.49 -36.63
CA LEU A 393 7.70 7.78 -37.64
C LEU A 393 8.35 6.50 -38.19
N VAL A 394 8.67 5.54 -37.31
CA VAL A 394 9.35 4.30 -37.72
C VAL A 394 8.38 3.22 -38.21
N ALA A 395 7.11 3.30 -37.83
CA ALA A 395 6.04 2.38 -38.19
C ALA A 395 4.81 3.12 -38.78
N PRO A 396 4.95 3.78 -39.94
CA PRO A 396 3.90 4.66 -40.48
C PRO A 396 2.59 3.93 -40.88
N ARG A 397 2.60 2.60 -40.91
CA ARG A 397 1.41 1.77 -41.22
C ARG A 397 0.63 1.31 -39.99
N TRP A 398 1.13 1.57 -38.78
CA TRP A 398 0.46 1.12 -37.56
C TRP A 398 -0.77 1.96 -37.25
N THR A 399 -1.81 1.32 -36.71
CA THR A 399 -3.04 1.98 -36.24
C THR A 399 -2.82 2.72 -34.92
N ASP A 400 -3.76 3.58 -34.52
CA ASP A 400 -3.76 4.24 -33.21
C ASP A 400 -3.58 3.22 -32.06
N GLU A 401 -4.32 2.12 -32.11
CA GLU A 401 -4.28 1.08 -31.08
C GLU A 401 -2.93 0.38 -31.00
N GLN A 402 -2.30 0.10 -32.14
CA GLN A 402 -0.97 -0.49 -32.20
C GLN A 402 0.08 0.46 -31.61
N LEU A 403 0.03 1.75 -31.99
CA LEU A 403 0.92 2.78 -31.47
C LEU A 403 0.77 2.94 -29.95
N PHE A 404 -0.47 3.04 -29.46
CA PHE A 404 -0.78 3.17 -28.04
C PHE A 404 -0.28 1.96 -27.24
N THR A 405 -0.62 0.75 -27.70
CA THR A 405 -0.27 -0.50 -27.02
C THR A 405 1.24 -0.64 -26.91
N VAL A 406 1.98 -0.45 -28.00
CA VAL A 406 3.44 -0.60 -27.99
C VAL A 406 4.10 0.53 -27.19
N ALA A 407 3.63 1.77 -27.30
CA ALA A 407 4.11 2.88 -26.48
C ALA A 407 3.89 2.61 -24.98
N ARG A 408 2.71 2.11 -24.59
CA ARG A 408 2.39 1.70 -23.21
C ARG A 408 3.37 0.63 -22.73
N VAL A 409 3.54 -0.46 -23.48
CA VAL A 409 4.43 -1.56 -23.11
C VAL A 409 5.87 -1.09 -22.92
N VAL A 410 6.42 -0.30 -23.85
CA VAL A 410 7.79 0.23 -23.73
C VAL A 410 7.91 1.16 -22.52
N ASN A 411 6.94 2.04 -22.29
CA ASN A 411 6.94 2.96 -21.14
C ASN A 411 6.86 2.20 -19.81
N THR A 412 6.04 1.15 -19.73
CA THR A 412 5.94 0.25 -18.58
C THR A 412 7.25 -0.51 -18.35
N ARG A 413 7.96 -0.92 -19.41
CA ARG A 413 9.27 -1.58 -19.30
C ARG A 413 10.35 -0.63 -18.76
N VAL A 414 10.34 0.62 -19.21
CA VAL A 414 11.17 1.70 -18.65
C VAL A 414 10.85 1.90 -17.17
N TYR A 415 9.57 2.03 -16.81
CA TYR A 415 9.16 2.17 -15.41
C TYR A 415 9.67 1.03 -14.54
N ARG A 416 9.48 -0.22 -14.95
CA ARG A 416 9.98 -1.39 -14.20
C ARG A 416 11.50 -1.46 -14.09
N LYS A 417 12.22 -0.99 -15.11
CA LYS A 417 13.68 -0.87 -15.04
C LYS A 417 14.07 0.10 -13.92
N ILE A 418 13.39 1.24 -13.81
CA ILE A 418 13.58 2.21 -12.74
C ILE A 418 13.15 1.64 -11.37
N VAL A 419 12.06 0.88 -11.30
CA VAL A 419 11.62 0.20 -10.05
C VAL A 419 12.69 -0.77 -9.54
N ARG A 420 13.40 -1.49 -10.42
CA ARG A 420 14.51 -2.38 -10.00
C ARG A 420 15.71 -1.61 -9.45
N GLU A 421 16.03 -0.46 -10.07
CA GLU A 421 17.09 0.45 -9.56
C GLU A 421 16.71 0.99 -8.17
N TRP A 422 15.45 1.42 -8.02
CA TRP A 422 14.89 1.86 -6.74
C TRP A 422 14.92 0.73 -5.69
N LEU A 423 14.46 -0.48 -6.02
CA LEU A 423 14.42 -1.61 -5.10
C LEU A 423 15.82 -1.95 -4.56
N THR A 424 16.82 -1.97 -5.45
CA THR A 424 18.22 -2.24 -5.09
C THR A 424 18.75 -1.16 -4.15
N THR A 425 18.36 0.10 -4.35
CA THR A 425 18.75 1.21 -3.47
C THR A 425 18.12 1.05 -2.08
N ILE A 426 16.84 0.70 -2.00
CA ILE A 426 16.10 0.58 -0.73
C ILE A 426 16.52 -0.64 0.09
N THR A 427 16.63 -1.79 -0.56
CA THR A 427 16.76 -3.09 0.13
C THR A 427 18.18 -3.66 0.07
N GLY A 428 19.11 -2.94 -0.55
CA GLY A 428 20.46 -3.41 -0.79
C GLY A 428 20.55 -4.47 -1.89
N SER A 429 21.77 -4.97 -2.12
CA SER A 429 22.01 -6.10 -3.04
C SER A 429 21.72 -7.43 -2.35
N GLU A 430 21.11 -8.37 -3.07
CA GLU A 430 20.84 -9.73 -2.60
C GLU A 430 22.12 -10.46 -2.15
N PRO A 431 22.16 -11.06 -0.95
CA PRO A 431 23.04 -12.20 -0.70
C PRO A 431 22.57 -13.38 -1.56
N VAL A 432 23.45 -13.92 -2.39
CA VAL A 432 23.16 -15.13 -3.19
C VAL A 432 22.75 -16.27 -2.24
N GLY A 433 21.49 -16.69 -2.26
CA GLY A 433 21.02 -17.93 -1.62
C GLY A 433 20.10 -17.79 -0.39
N THR A 434 19.77 -16.59 0.07
CA THR A 434 18.77 -16.41 1.16
C THR A 434 17.35 -16.32 0.59
N ARG A 435 16.86 -17.44 0.06
CA ARG A 435 15.43 -17.58 -0.26
C ARG A 435 14.65 -17.60 1.06
N SER A 436 13.90 -16.55 1.34
CA SER A 436 13.10 -16.43 2.56
C SER A 436 12.06 -17.57 2.66
N ALA A 437 11.45 -17.76 3.84
CA ALA A 437 10.33 -18.71 3.98
C ALA A 437 9.15 -18.39 3.03
N LEU A 438 9.04 -17.14 2.56
CA LEU A 438 8.01 -16.67 1.63
C LEU A 438 8.15 -17.31 0.23
N ASP A 439 9.39 -17.58 -0.21
CA ASP A 439 9.64 -18.30 -1.48
C ASP A 439 9.11 -19.75 -1.46
N ARG A 440 8.98 -20.35 -0.28
CA ARG A 440 8.45 -21.73 -0.12
C ARG A 440 6.92 -21.77 -0.19
N GLN A 441 6.23 -20.69 0.22
CA GLN A 441 4.78 -20.56 0.05
C GLN A 441 4.40 -20.43 -1.43
N ASP A 442 5.28 -19.87 -2.28
CA ASP A 442 5.08 -19.77 -3.72
C ASP A 442 5.10 -21.12 -4.47
N ALA A 443 5.72 -22.16 -3.90
CA ALA A 443 5.84 -23.47 -4.55
C ALA A 443 4.53 -24.29 -4.53
N ALA A 444 3.50 -23.84 -3.80
CA ALA A 444 2.21 -24.54 -3.67
C ALA A 444 1.18 -24.19 -4.76
N GLY A 445 1.55 -23.41 -5.78
CA GLY A 445 0.75 -23.28 -7.01
C GLY A 445 -0.44 -22.31 -6.96
N GLN A 446 -0.54 -21.44 -5.96
CA GLN A 446 -1.53 -20.36 -5.89
C GLN A 446 -0.86 -18.98 -6.01
N SER A 447 -0.27 -18.70 -7.18
CA SER A 447 0.34 -17.39 -7.45
C SER A 447 -0.74 -16.36 -7.83
N GLU A 448 -1.67 -16.06 -6.92
CA GLU A 448 -2.50 -14.87 -7.06
C GLU A 448 -1.59 -13.65 -6.94
N ARG A 449 -1.56 -12.83 -8.00
CA ARG A 449 -0.60 -11.73 -8.18
C ARG A 449 -0.98 -10.50 -7.34
N GLN A 450 -1.71 -10.68 -6.25
CA GLN A 450 -2.26 -9.63 -5.39
C GLN A 450 -1.15 -8.90 -4.61
N VAL A 451 -1.47 -7.68 -4.19
CA VAL A 451 -0.62 -6.91 -3.28
C VAL A 451 -0.91 -7.35 -1.85
N SER A 452 0.14 -7.55 -1.04
CA SER A 452 -0.03 -7.88 0.37
C SER A 452 -0.49 -6.66 1.17
N ASN A 453 -1.34 -6.93 2.15
CA ASN A 453 -1.85 -5.92 3.07
C ASN A 453 -0.68 -5.29 3.87
N GLU A 454 0.29 -6.11 4.23
CA GLU A 454 1.54 -5.75 4.90
C GLU A 454 2.37 -4.74 4.10
N PHE A 455 2.54 -4.98 2.79
CA PHE A 455 3.26 -4.06 1.92
C PHE A 455 2.54 -2.72 1.83
N ALA A 456 1.25 -2.74 1.46
CA ALA A 456 0.45 -1.55 1.16
C ALA A 456 0.18 -0.65 2.38
N THR A 457 0.09 -1.26 3.56
CA THR A 457 -0.34 -0.58 4.79
C THR A 457 0.81 -0.23 5.72
N ALA A 458 1.94 -0.94 5.63
CA ALA A 458 3.09 -0.69 6.50
C ALA A 458 4.41 -0.56 5.73
N ALA A 459 4.86 -1.59 5.02
CA ALA A 459 6.25 -1.63 4.56
C ALA A 459 6.59 -0.51 3.58
N ILE A 460 5.74 -0.23 2.57
CA ILE A 460 6.00 0.85 1.60
C ILE A 460 5.91 2.25 2.22
N ARG A 461 5.23 2.41 3.37
CA ARG A 461 5.02 3.70 4.05
C ARG A 461 6.29 4.29 4.67
N PHE A 462 7.42 3.56 4.64
CA PHE A 462 8.72 4.05 5.11
C PHE A 462 9.08 5.42 4.49
N TYR A 463 8.65 5.70 3.26
CA TYR A 463 9.00 6.95 2.61
C TYR A 463 8.41 8.18 3.32
N HIS A 464 7.37 8.03 4.15
CA HIS A 464 6.76 9.13 4.89
C HIS A 464 7.74 9.80 5.87
N THR A 465 8.64 9.06 6.54
CA THR A 465 9.68 9.66 7.41
C THR A 465 10.73 10.40 6.58
N MET A 466 10.97 9.97 5.34
CA MET A 466 11.97 10.57 4.46
C MET A 466 11.47 11.83 3.71
N MET A 467 10.19 12.19 3.84
CA MET A 467 9.59 13.34 3.16
C MET A 467 10.24 14.66 3.57
N PRO A 468 10.59 15.55 2.63
CA PRO A 468 11.12 16.87 2.98
C PRO A 468 10.03 17.76 3.58
N GLY A 469 10.40 18.66 4.49
CA GLY A 469 9.48 19.69 5.02
C GLY A 469 9.20 20.84 4.05
N THR A 470 9.98 20.97 2.97
CA THR A 470 9.85 22.08 2.01
C THR A 470 10.14 21.64 0.58
N VAL A 471 9.53 22.35 -0.36
CA VAL A 471 9.86 22.35 -1.79
C VAL A 471 10.53 23.67 -2.10
N GLY A 472 11.86 23.68 -2.17
CA GLY A 472 12.61 24.94 -2.16
C GLY A 472 12.35 25.72 -0.87
N ASN A 473 11.76 26.91 -0.98
CA ASN A 473 11.40 27.75 0.18
C ASN A 473 9.91 27.66 0.57
N VAL A 474 9.15 26.78 -0.08
CA VAL A 474 7.71 26.64 0.19
C VAL A 474 7.48 25.45 1.12
N PRO A 475 6.84 25.65 2.29
CA PRO A 475 6.47 24.56 3.19
C PRO A 475 5.56 23.52 2.50
N LEU A 476 5.90 22.24 2.64
CA LEU A 476 5.25 21.15 1.88
C LEU A 476 3.77 20.98 2.29
N GLN A 477 3.45 21.13 3.58
CA GLN A 477 2.07 21.08 4.10
C GLN A 477 1.10 22.02 3.36
N THR A 478 1.58 23.13 2.81
CA THR A 478 0.74 24.08 2.03
C THR A 478 0.39 23.60 0.63
N LEU A 479 1.11 22.59 0.13
CA LEU A 479 1.01 22.12 -1.26
C LEU A 479 0.15 20.85 -1.42
N PHE A 480 -0.21 20.18 -0.31
CA PHE A 480 -1.02 18.97 -0.40
C PHE A 480 -2.42 19.26 -0.97
N TYR A 481 -2.79 18.56 -2.05
CA TYR A 481 -4.02 18.77 -2.81
C TYR A 481 -4.27 20.23 -3.23
N ARG A 482 -3.22 21.07 -3.27
CA ARG A 482 -3.27 22.46 -3.71
C ARG A 482 -2.26 22.69 -4.83
N PRO A 483 -2.41 21.98 -5.96
CA PRO A 483 -1.47 22.04 -7.07
C PRO A 483 -1.39 23.45 -7.65
N ARG A 484 -0.17 23.98 -7.72
CA ARG A 484 0.15 25.18 -8.50
C ARG A 484 0.29 24.83 -9.97
N ASP A 485 0.19 25.83 -10.84
CA ASP A 485 0.36 25.65 -12.28
C ASP A 485 1.78 25.16 -12.63
N LEU A 486 1.89 23.87 -12.94
CA LEU A 486 3.10 23.18 -13.36
C LEU A 486 3.64 23.66 -14.73
N ARG A 487 2.83 24.37 -15.52
CA ARG A 487 3.25 24.95 -16.81
C ARG A 487 4.19 26.15 -16.62
N LYS A 488 4.21 26.74 -15.43
CA LYS A 488 5.14 27.82 -15.07
C LYS A 488 6.57 27.25 -15.03
N ARG A 489 7.41 27.69 -15.98
CA ARG A 489 8.77 27.16 -16.20
C ARG A 489 9.65 27.17 -14.95
N ASP A 490 9.59 28.24 -14.15
CA ASP A 490 10.39 28.36 -12.93
C ASP A 490 9.93 27.37 -11.85
N TYR A 491 8.62 27.15 -11.72
CA TYR A 491 8.08 26.18 -10.77
C TYR A 491 8.40 24.74 -11.20
N PHE A 492 8.26 24.41 -12.49
CA PHE A 492 8.69 23.12 -13.02
C PHE A 492 10.18 22.85 -12.75
N ARG A 493 11.04 23.83 -13.03
CA ARG A 493 12.48 23.73 -12.78
C ARG A 493 12.79 23.56 -11.30
N GLN A 494 12.12 24.29 -10.42
CA GLN A 494 12.28 24.15 -8.97
C GLN A 494 11.95 22.72 -8.50
N LEU A 495 10.90 22.11 -9.02
CA LEU A 495 10.54 20.73 -8.68
C LEU A 495 11.57 19.72 -9.19
N ILE A 496 12.05 19.87 -10.43
CA ILE A 496 13.12 19.02 -10.97
C ILE A 496 14.41 19.15 -10.16
N ASP A 497 14.81 20.37 -9.81
CA ASP A 497 16.00 20.64 -9.02
C ASP A 497 15.89 20.03 -7.62
N SER A 498 14.73 20.18 -6.98
CA SER A 498 14.44 19.54 -5.71
C SER A 498 14.52 18.01 -5.80
N VAL A 499 13.87 17.40 -6.79
CA VAL A 499 13.90 15.94 -6.99
C VAL A 499 15.33 15.41 -7.17
N LEU A 500 16.17 16.12 -7.93
CA LEU A 500 17.51 15.64 -8.28
C LEU A 500 18.60 16.04 -7.27
N HIS A 501 18.44 17.13 -6.52
CA HIS A 501 19.53 17.71 -5.73
C HIS A 501 19.18 17.97 -4.27
N GLN A 502 17.90 18.01 -3.89
CA GLN A 502 17.53 18.15 -2.48
C GLN A 502 17.71 16.82 -1.76
N SER A 503 18.30 16.88 -0.56
CA SER A 503 18.39 15.73 0.33
C SER A 503 17.02 15.28 0.78
N ALA A 504 16.77 13.98 0.76
CA ALA A 504 15.71 13.38 1.54
C ALA A 504 16.01 13.52 3.04
N MET A 505 14.96 13.47 3.87
CA MET A 505 15.14 13.29 5.31
C MET A 505 15.67 11.88 5.58
N ALA A 506 16.34 11.70 6.72
CA ALA A 506 16.82 10.38 7.13
C ALA A 506 15.63 9.44 7.37
N LEU A 507 15.82 8.14 7.09
CA LEU A 507 14.89 7.13 7.57
C LEU A 507 15.12 6.98 9.07
N ASP A 508 14.21 7.53 9.87
CA ASP A 508 14.19 7.33 11.30
C ASP A 508 12.76 7.34 11.85
N THR A 509 12.61 7.13 13.15
CA THR A 509 11.31 7.18 13.80
C THR A 509 10.76 8.60 13.95
N ALA A 510 11.53 9.63 13.63
CA ALA A 510 11.06 11.01 13.66
C ALA A 510 10.48 11.40 12.30
N TYR A 511 9.47 12.25 12.34
CA TYR A 511 8.75 12.73 11.17
C TYR A 511 8.78 14.25 11.22
N VAL A 512 8.96 14.90 10.07
CA VAL A 512 8.89 16.37 9.97
C VAL A 512 7.48 16.87 10.28
N ASP A 513 7.35 18.06 10.85
CA ASP A 513 6.08 18.65 11.29
C ASP A 513 5.00 18.66 10.19
N ASP A 514 5.41 18.91 8.94
CA ASP A 514 4.57 18.93 7.75
C ASP A 514 3.74 17.65 7.55
N VAL A 515 4.24 16.51 8.01
CA VAL A 515 3.55 15.21 7.94
C VAL A 515 3.19 14.65 9.32
N ALA A 516 3.89 15.05 10.38
CA ALA A 516 3.65 14.59 11.75
C ALA A 516 2.43 15.24 12.41
N HIS A 517 2.13 16.51 12.13
CA HIS A 517 0.98 17.21 12.73
C HIS A 517 0.26 18.20 11.81
N LEU A 518 0.86 18.53 10.66
CA LEU A 518 0.32 19.51 9.72
C LEU A 518 -0.17 18.85 8.42
N LEU A 519 -0.25 17.52 8.36
CA LEU A 519 -0.71 16.81 7.17
C LEU A 519 -2.12 17.29 6.81
N PHE A 520 -2.27 17.83 5.60
CA PHE A 520 -3.51 18.46 5.10
C PHE A 520 -4.02 19.67 5.93
N GLY A 521 -3.17 20.26 6.77
CA GLY A 521 -3.51 21.34 7.71
C GLY A 521 -3.35 22.78 7.18
N ALA A 522 -3.20 22.95 5.86
CA ALA A 522 -2.81 24.22 5.23
C ALA A 522 -3.65 25.45 5.64
N THR A 523 -4.92 25.28 6.03
CA THR A 523 -5.84 26.38 6.34
C THR A 523 -5.94 26.73 7.84
N ARG A 524 -5.39 25.91 8.75
CA ARG A 524 -5.67 26.05 10.20
C ARG A 524 -4.47 25.95 11.13
N GLN A 525 -3.26 25.79 10.60
CA GLN A 525 -2.05 25.51 11.40
C GLN A 525 -2.19 24.26 12.29
N ILE A 526 -3.16 23.40 11.98
CA ILE A 526 -3.41 22.10 12.58
C ILE A 526 -3.82 21.16 11.44
N GLY A 527 -3.23 19.97 11.40
CA GLY A 527 -3.53 18.92 10.45
C GLY A 527 -3.63 17.55 11.13
N LEU A 528 -3.41 16.51 10.34
CA LEU A 528 -3.35 15.13 10.81
C LEU A 528 -1.89 14.71 11.02
N ASP A 529 -1.76 13.51 11.57
CA ASP A 529 -0.49 12.87 11.89
C ASP A 529 -0.36 11.60 11.05
N VAL A 530 0.58 11.60 10.10
CA VAL A 530 0.75 10.50 9.14
C VAL A 530 1.09 9.18 9.82
N LEU A 531 1.97 9.19 10.83
CA LEU A 531 2.37 7.97 11.54
C LEU A 531 1.20 7.46 12.39
N ALA A 532 0.45 8.35 13.05
CA ALA A 532 -0.74 7.94 13.77
C ALA A 532 -1.80 7.36 12.83
N LEU A 533 -1.96 7.90 11.62
CA LEU A 533 -2.84 7.33 10.59
C LEU A 533 -2.36 5.95 10.13
N ASP A 534 -1.07 5.77 9.87
CA ASP A 534 -0.48 4.50 9.44
C ASP A 534 -0.64 3.41 10.52
N ILE A 535 -0.39 3.75 11.80
CA ILE A 535 -0.63 2.85 12.94
C ILE A 535 -2.11 2.47 13.03
N GLN A 536 -3.01 3.45 12.96
CA GLN A 536 -4.45 3.22 13.03
C GLN A 536 -4.93 2.36 11.86
N ARG A 537 -4.40 2.59 10.65
CA ARG A 537 -4.67 1.81 9.44
C ARG A 537 -4.19 0.38 9.55
N GLY A 538 -2.99 0.14 10.10
CA GLY A 538 -2.49 -1.21 10.37
C GLY A 538 -3.41 -2.00 11.31
N ARG A 539 -3.93 -1.35 12.36
CA ARG A 539 -4.90 -1.95 13.30
C ARG A 539 -6.27 -2.19 12.66
N ASP A 540 -6.73 -1.26 11.82
CA ASP A 540 -7.95 -1.40 11.04
C ASP A 540 -7.89 -2.57 10.06
N HIS A 541 -6.72 -2.78 9.44
CA HIS A 541 -6.46 -3.85 8.49
C HIS A 541 -6.20 -5.20 9.15
N GLY A 542 -6.16 -5.25 10.49
CA GLY A 542 -5.90 -6.46 11.26
C GLY A 542 -4.51 -7.03 10.96
N LEU A 543 -3.51 -6.18 10.72
CA LEU A 543 -2.14 -6.65 10.55
C LEU A 543 -1.68 -7.36 11.83
N ALA A 544 -0.86 -8.41 11.65
CA ALA A 544 -0.26 -9.11 12.77
C ALA A 544 0.79 -8.23 13.49
N ARG A 545 1.40 -8.77 14.54
CA ARG A 545 2.32 -8.03 15.40
C ARG A 545 3.65 -7.90 14.69
N TYR A 546 4.40 -6.82 14.98
CA TYR A 546 5.74 -6.64 14.42
C TYR A 546 6.63 -7.88 14.60
N VAL A 547 6.63 -8.46 15.81
CA VAL A 547 7.44 -9.65 16.14
C VAL A 547 7.08 -10.90 15.33
N ASP A 548 5.84 -11.01 14.84
CA ASP A 548 5.42 -12.13 14.00
C ASP A 548 6.00 -12.00 12.59
N TYR A 549 6.01 -10.78 12.04
CA TYR A 549 6.65 -10.48 10.75
C TYR A 549 8.17 -10.54 10.82
N TYR A 550 8.77 -10.11 11.94
CA TYR A 550 10.19 -10.28 12.17
C TYR A 550 10.57 -11.77 12.12
N ALA A 551 9.80 -12.63 12.77
CA ALA A 551 10.01 -14.08 12.71
C ALA A 551 9.83 -14.66 11.31
N LEU A 552 8.80 -14.20 10.57
CA LEU A 552 8.56 -14.61 9.18
C LEU A 552 9.74 -14.27 8.25
N CYS A 553 10.29 -13.06 8.39
CA CYS A 553 11.32 -12.53 7.51
C CYS A 553 12.74 -12.95 7.89
N ASN A 554 13.04 -13.03 9.20
CA ASN A 554 14.39 -13.23 9.70
C ASN A 554 14.62 -14.64 10.27
N GLY A 555 13.57 -15.42 10.50
CA GLY A 555 13.65 -16.77 11.07
C GLY A 555 13.80 -16.83 12.59
N ASP A 556 14.11 -15.71 13.23
CA ASP A 556 14.29 -15.59 14.68
C ASP A 556 13.06 -15.00 15.37
N ARG A 557 12.77 -15.45 16.60
CA ARG A 557 11.66 -14.93 17.40
C ARG A 557 12.12 -13.87 18.40
N ILE A 558 11.30 -12.83 18.55
CA ILE A 558 11.42 -11.83 19.61
C ILE A 558 10.33 -12.09 20.64
N ASP A 559 10.73 -12.57 21.82
CA ASP A 559 9.84 -12.85 22.95
C ASP A 559 10.11 -11.88 24.13
N GLY A 560 11.03 -10.92 23.98
CA GLY A 560 11.30 -9.89 24.99
C GLY A 560 12.04 -8.65 24.46
N TRP A 561 12.01 -7.57 25.25
CA TRP A 561 12.61 -6.28 24.90
C TRP A 561 14.13 -6.35 24.68
N ASP A 562 14.85 -7.22 25.40
CA ASP A 562 16.31 -7.29 25.32
C ASP A 562 16.80 -7.78 23.94
N GLN A 563 16.00 -8.60 23.25
CA GLN A 563 16.31 -9.07 21.89
C GLN A 563 16.19 -7.95 20.85
N LEU A 564 15.43 -6.89 21.13
CA LEU A 564 15.35 -5.73 20.24
C LEU A 564 16.57 -4.81 20.34
N ALA A 565 17.39 -4.93 21.38
CA ALA A 565 18.56 -4.08 21.57
C ALA A 565 19.63 -4.26 20.47
N THR A 566 19.66 -5.44 19.84
CA THR A 566 20.54 -5.72 18.69
C THR A 566 19.94 -5.29 17.35
N VAL A 567 18.63 -5.06 17.31
CA VAL A 567 17.85 -4.79 16.08
C VAL A 567 17.58 -3.29 15.92
N MET A 568 17.35 -2.58 17.02
CA MET A 568 16.86 -1.20 17.05
C MET A 568 17.86 -0.27 17.75
N ARG A 569 17.68 1.04 17.59
CA ARG A 569 18.46 2.04 18.33
C ARG A 569 18.02 2.05 19.81
N PRO A 570 18.94 2.20 20.79
CA PRO A 570 18.61 2.17 22.21
C PRO A 570 17.52 3.15 22.61
N GLU A 571 17.51 4.32 22.00
CA GLU A 571 16.55 5.37 22.27
C GLU A 571 15.15 5.06 21.72
N ASP A 572 15.05 4.43 20.54
CA ASP A 572 13.77 3.97 19.99
C ASP A 572 13.22 2.82 20.83
N LEU A 573 14.10 1.91 21.26
CA LEU A 573 13.75 0.83 22.17
C LEU A 573 13.25 1.35 23.52
N ALA A 574 13.86 2.40 24.06
CA ALA A 574 13.39 3.04 25.29
C ALA A 574 11.99 3.64 25.12
N ILE A 575 11.71 4.29 23.99
CA ILE A 575 10.38 4.81 23.66
C ILE A 575 9.37 3.66 23.57
N LEU A 576 9.68 2.61 22.80
CA LEU A 576 8.82 1.44 22.66
C LEU A 576 8.47 0.80 24.01
N ARG A 577 9.48 0.57 24.85
CA ARG A 577 9.32 -0.03 26.18
C ARG A 577 8.49 0.84 27.13
N SER A 578 8.53 2.16 26.98
CA SER A 578 7.71 3.09 27.77
C SER A 578 6.28 3.26 27.25
N THR A 579 6.02 2.87 26.01
CA THR A 579 4.75 3.13 25.31
C THR A 579 3.87 1.88 25.21
N TYR A 580 4.46 0.73 24.91
CA TYR A 580 3.76 -0.55 24.78
C TYR A 580 3.94 -1.41 26.03
N ALA A 581 2.89 -2.12 26.43
CA ALA A 581 2.94 -2.97 27.61
C ALA A 581 3.85 -4.19 27.40
N ARG A 582 3.85 -4.76 26.19
CA ARG A 582 4.61 -5.94 25.80
C ARG A 582 5.22 -5.77 24.41
N VAL A 583 6.28 -6.54 24.11
CA VAL A 583 6.96 -6.46 22.80
C VAL A 583 6.06 -6.94 21.67
N GLU A 584 5.17 -7.88 21.96
CA GLU A 584 4.12 -8.38 21.08
C GLU A 584 3.05 -7.33 20.75
N ASP A 585 2.99 -6.22 21.50
CA ASP A 585 2.02 -5.17 21.24
C ASP A 585 2.48 -4.17 20.17
N VAL A 586 3.75 -4.21 19.75
CA VAL A 586 4.31 -3.28 18.77
C VAL A 586 3.66 -3.45 17.40
N ASP A 587 3.13 -2.35 16.86
CA ASP A 587 2.53 -2.30 15.53
C ASP A 587 3.62 -2.46 14.43
N LEU A 588 3.31 -3.16 13.32
CA LEU A 588 4.28 -3.46 12.26
C LEU A 588 5.00 -2.22 11.74
N ILE A 589 4.27 -1.13 11.46
CA ILE A 589 4.88 0.11 10.95
C ILE A 589 5.90 0.69 11.93
N VAL A 590 5.59 0.66 13.23
CA VAL A 590 6.45 1.22 14.27
C VAL A 590 7.72 0.40 14.43
N GLY A 591 7.56 -0.93 14.53
CA GLY A 591 8.70 -1.82 14.67
C GLY A 591 9.61 -1.77 13.44
N GLY A 592 9.04 -1.83 12.23
CA GLY A 592 9.82 -1.83 10.99
C GLY A 592 10.57 -0.53 10.70
N VAL A 593 10.02 0.65 11.05
CA VAL A 593 10.74 1.93 10.96
C VAL A 593 11.84 2.04 12.02
N ALA A 594 11.66 1.44 13.20
CA ALA A 594 12.64 1.47 14.29
C ALA A 594 13.83 0.51 14.09
N GLU A 595 13.73 -0.43 13.15
CA GLU A 595 14.84 -1.32 12.81
C GLU A 595 16.02 -0.56 12.20
N ARG A 596 17.23 -0.95 12.61
CA ARG A 596 18.45 -0.44 12.00
C ARG A 596 18.61 -0.98 10.57
N PRO A 597 19.04 -0.16 9.61
CA PRO A 597 19.36 -0.64 8.27
C PRO A 597 20.56 -1.59 8.29
N GLN A 598 20.60 -2.55 7.37
CA GLN A 598 21.76 -3.42 7.18
C GLN A 598 22.87 -2.67 6.43
N THR A 599 23.80 -2.06 7.17
CA THR A 599 24.78 -1.09 6.68
C THR A 599 26.16 -1.65 6.32
N ALA A 600 26.37 -2.97 6.38
CA ALA A 600 27.71 -3.57 6.41
C ALA A 600 28.52 -3.55 5.09
N ALA A 601 28.08 -2.92 3.99
CA ALA A 601 28.88 -2.80 2.77
C ALA A 601 28.45 -1.63 1.85
N VAL A 602 29.32 -1.26 0.90
CA VAL A 602 28.98 -0.44 -0.27
C VAL A 602 27.78 -1.10 -0.98
N GLY A 603 26.63 -0.40 -1.03
CA GLY A 603 25.36 -0.98 -1.51
C GLY A 603 24.45 -1.55 -0.40
N GLY A 604 24.60 -1.07 0.84
CA GLY A 604 23.73 -1.41 1.97
C GLY A 604 22.28 -0.95 1.79
N ALA A 605 21.37 -1.57 2.54
CA ALA A 605 19.95 -1.25 2.54
C ALA A 605 19.66 0.04 3.31
N ILE A 606 18.60 0.73 2.92
CA ILE A 606 18.09 1.94 3.59
C ILE A 606 17.10 1.55 4.68
N VAL A 607 16.28 0.53 4.45
CA VAL A 607 15.31 0.04 5.44
C VAL A 607 15.88 -1.11 6.27
N GLY A 608 15.28 -1.35 7.44
CA GLY A 608 15.56 -2.53 8.24
C GLY A 608 15.19 -3.84 7.54
N PRO A 609 15.74 -4.98 8.03
CA PRO A 609 15.58 -6.27 7.37
C PRO A 609 14.13 -6.74 7.19
N THR A 610 13.22 -6.43 8.12
CA THR A 610 11.81 -6.83 8.00
C THR A 610 11.14 -6.08 6.85
N PHE A 611 11.33 -4.77 6.75
CA PHE A 611 10.81 -4.00 5.60
C PHE A 611 11.50 -4.36 4.29
N ALA A 612 12.81 -4.65 4.31
CA ALA A 612 13.52 -5.11 3.12
C ALA A 612 12.89 -6.41 2.56
N CYS A 613 12.63 -7.39 3.45
CA CYS A 613 11.94 -8.63 3.13
C CYS A 613 10.55 -8.39 2.52
N LEU A 614 9.69 -7.62 3.20
CA LEU A 614 8.31 -7.37 2.77
C LEU A 614 8.22 -6.58 1.46
N ILE A 615 9.07 -5.56 1.29
CA ILE A 615 9.13 -4.75 0.05
C ILE A 615 9.62 -5.60 -1.11
N ARG A 616 10.71 -6.34 -0.91
CA ARG A 616 11.29 -7.17 -1.96
C ARG A 616 10.32 -8.25 -2.43
N GLU A 617 9.72 -9.00 -1.50
CA GLU A 617 8.78 -10.06 -1.83
C GLU A 617 7.60 -9.53 -2.67
N GLN A 618 7.02 -8.38 -2.30
CA GLN A 618 5.93 -7.80 -3.08
C GLN A 618 6.39 -7.31 -4.47
N ILE A 619 7.51 -6.60 -4.55
CA ILE A 619 7.97 -6.00 -5.82
C ILE A 619 8.39 -7.09 -6.80
N GLU A 620 9.08 -8.13 -6.35
CA GLU A 620 9.48 -9.26 -7.20
C GLU A 620 8.26 -10.03 -7.70
N ARG A 621 7.25 -10.25 -6.85
CA ARG A 621 5.95 -10.82 -7.25
C ARG A 621 5.26 -9.97 -8.32
N SER A 622 5.21 -8.65 -8.15
CA SER A 622 4.60 -7.74 -9.13
C SER A 622 5.41 -7.59 -10.44
N LEU A 623 6.72 -7.89 -10.44
CA LEU A 623 7.58 -7.87 -11.63
C LEU A 623 7.50 -9.15 -12.48
N THR A 624 7.22 -10.31 -11.89
CA THR A 624 7.24 -11.61 -12.59
C THR A 624 6.02 -11.84 -13.48
N GLY A 625 4.88 -11.19 -13.19
CA GLY A 625 3.61 -11.46 -13.85
C GLY A 625 3.50 -11.10 -15.35
N GLU A 626 4.35 -10.23 -15.89
CA GLU A 626 4.17 -9.77 -17.28
C GLU A 626 4.90 -10.61 -18.35
N LYS A 627 5.74 -11.56 -17.92
CA LYS A 627 6.50 -12.44 -18.83
C LYS A 627 5.61 -13.27 -19.78
N ASP A 628 4.31 -13.37 -19.53
CA ASP A 628 3.43 -14.24 -20.31
C ASP A 628 2.60 -13.54 -21.40
N ARG A 629 2.47 -12.20 -21.37
CA ARG A 629 1.51 -11.49 -22.25
C ARG A 629 2.05 -11.19 -23.66
N ALA A 630 3.35 -10.96 -23.81
CA ALA A 630 3.99 -10.62 -25.08
C ALA A 630 4.67 -11.81 -25.79
N GLY A 631 4.88 -12.94 -25.10
CA GLY A 631 5.70 -14.04 -25.59
C GLY A 631 7.19 -13.90 -25.24
N ALA A 632 7.90 -15.02 -25.07
CA ALA A 632 9.27 -15.06 -24.56
C ALA A 632 10.26 -14.25 -25.42
N GLU A 633 10.18 -14.35 -26.74
CA GLU A 633 11.09 -13.66 -27.68
C GLU A 633 10.95 -12.14 -27.61
N ILE A 634 9.71 -11.63 -27.58
CA ILE A 634 9.44 -10.19 -27.47
C ILE A 634 9.90 -9.65 -26.11
N ASN A 635 9.74 -10.43 -25.02
CA ASN A 635 10.25 -10.03 -23.71
C ASN A 635 11.77 -9.90 -23.69
N VAL A 636 12.50 -10.86 -24.28
CA VAL A 636 13.96 -10.78 -24.40
C VAL A 636 14.37 -9.52 -25.16
N LEU A 637 13.66 -9.21 -26.24
CA LEU A 637 13.94 -8.02 -27.03
C LEU A 637 13.64 -6.72 -26.26
N LEU A 638 12.52 -6.64 -25.52
CA LEU A 638 12.19 -5.50 -24.68
C LEU A 638 13.19 -5.30 -23.54
N ASP A 639 13.60 -6.38 -22.88
CA ASP A 639 14.59 -6.33 -21.80
C ASP A 639 15.96 -5.90 -22.34
N GLY A 640 16.33 -6.32 -23.55
CA GLY A 640 17.51 -5.83 -24.27
C GLY A 640 17.42 -4.35 -24.65
N LEU A 641 16.24 -3.89 -25.08
CA LEU A 641 15.98 -2.50 -25.47
C LEU A 641 16.14 -1.51 -24.31
N VAL A 642 15.63 -1.85 -23.12
CA VAL A 642 15.68 -0.96 -21.94
C VAL A 642 16.89 -1.22 -21.03
N LYS A 643 17.77 -2.14 -21.40
CA LYS A 643 18.91 -2.59 -20.57
C LYS A 643 19.73 -1.42 -20.01
N ASP A 644 20.08 -0.47 -20.89
CA ASP A 644 20.92 0.69 -20.57
C ASP A 644 20.09 1.99 -20.41
N TYR A 645 18.76 1.89 -20.43
CA TYR A 645 17.83 3.01 -20.22
C TYR A 645 17.35 3.05 -18.76
N GLY A 646 18.22 3.54 -17.87
CA GLY A 646 17.91 3.72 -16.45
C GLY A 646 17.20 5.04 -16.13
N ALA A 647 16.98 5.28 -14.84
CA ALA A 647 16.27 6.46 -14.34
C ALA A 647 16.93 7.80 -14.77
N ALA A 648 18.27 7.85 -14.82
CA ALA A 648 19.01 9.02 -15.31
C ALA A 648 18.63 9.39 -16.76
N ARG A 649 18.59 8.40 -17.67
CA ARG A 649 18.20 8.64 -19.07
C ARG A 649 16.74 9.06 -19.18
N PHE A 650 15.86 8.45 -18.40
CA PHE A 650 14.45 8.84 -18.32
C PHE A 650 14.30 10.33 -17.95
N MET A 651 15.08 10.81 -16.96
CA MET A 651 15.08 12.22 -16.58
C MET A 651 15.58 13.11 -17.72
N CYS A 652 16.68 12.75 -18.39
CA CYS A 652 17.15 13.49 -19.57
C CYS A 652 16.08 13.64 -20.67
N ASP A 653 15.29 12.59 -20.92
CA ASP A 653 14.28 12.59 -21.99
C ASP A 653 12.98 13.31 -21.63
N THR A 654 12.68 13.54 -20.35
CA THR A 654 11.36 14.00 -19.90
C THR A 654 11.38 15.28 -19.06
N ALA A 655 12.48 15.56 -18.37
CA ALA A 655 12.60 16.61 -17.36
C ALA A 655 13.23 17.92 -17.84
N GLN A 656 13.62 18.03 -19.12
CA GLN A 656 14.28 19.22 -19.68
C GLN A 656 15.59 19.58 -18.95
N VAL A 657 16.45 18.58 -18.73
CA VAL A 657 17.77 18.75 -18.10
C VAL A 657 18.87 18.38 -19.08
N ASP A 658 20.01 19.08 -19.02
CA ASP A 658 21.20 18.75 -19.82
C ASP A 658 22.16 17.81 -19.08
N ARG A 659 22.03 17.76 -17.76
CA ARG A 659 22.86 16.94 -16.87
C ARG A 659 22.02 16.27 -15.80
N VAL A 660 22.46 15.08 -15.40
CA VAL A 660 21.83 14.28 -14.36
C VAL A 660 22.88 13.39 -13.69
N GLN A 661 22.77 13.15 -12.39
CA GLN A 661 23.60 12.18 -11.70
C GLN A 661 23.36 10.75 -12.22
N ARG A 662 24.39 9.89 -12.13
CA ARG A 662 24.33 8.50 -12.60
C ARG A 662 23.19 7.72 -11.93
N ASP A 663 23.08 7.83 -10.61
CA ASP A 663 22.00 7.29 -9.80
C ASP A 663 21.18 8.44 -9.25
N ILE A 664 19.94 8.60 -9.76
CA ILE A 664 19.08 9.72 -9.39
C ILE A 664 18.64 9.67 -7.94
N PHE A 665 18.69 8.50 -7.29
CA PHE A 665 18.27 8.28 -5.91
C PHE A 665 19.33 8.66 -4.88
N ARG A 666 20.53 9.02 -5.35
CA ARG A 666 21.65 9.44 -4.52
C ARG A 666 22.07 10.86 -4.89
N LEU A 667 22.54 11.62 -3.91
CA LEU A 667 23.13 12.93 -4.14
C LEU A 667 24.35 12.81 -5.05
N THR A 668 24.64 13.89 -5.78
CA THR A 668 25.80 13.91 -6.69
C THR A 668 27.10 13.80 -5.89
N SER A 669 28.02 12.97 -6.35
CA SER A 669 29.36 12.83 -5.79
C SER A 669 30.39 12.67 -6.92
N PRO A 670 31.51 13.42 -6.91
CA PRO A 670 32.54 13.31 -7.93
C PRO A 670 33.16 11.90 -8.05
N VAL A 671 33.11 11.10 -6.98
CA VAL A 671 33.80 9.80 -6.89
C VAL A 671 32.87 8.65 -7.27
N ASP A 672 31.71 8.55 -6.61
CA ASP A 672 30.83 7.39 -6.69
C ASP A 672 29.48 7.64 -7.38
N ASN A 673 29.05 8.90 -7.53
CA ASN A 673 27.80 9.25 -8.23
C ASN A 673 27.92 10.54 -9.07
N PRO A 674 28.74 10.55 -10.14
CA PRO A 674 29.04 11.77 -10.88
C PRO A 674 27.83 12.27 -11.69
N SER A 675 27.79 13.58 -11.91
CA SER A 675 26.88 14.22 -12.87
C SER A 675 27.33 13.94 -14.30
N LEU A 676 26.45 13.32 -15.09
CA LEU A 676 26.66 12.95 -16.49
C LEU A 676 25.93 13.92 -17.41
N HIS A 677 26.49 14.19 -18.59
CA HIS A 677 25.78 14.95 -19.63
C HIS A 677 24.79 14.03 -20.34
N CYS A 678 23.59 14.53 -20.65
CA CYS A 678 22.53 13.72 -21.25
C CYS A 678 22.90 13.13 -22.62
N SER A 679 23.84 13.74 -23.34
CA SER A 679 24.37 13.18 -24.60
C SER A 679 25.25 11.93 -24.42
N GLN A 680 25.72 11.66 -23.20
CA GLN A 680 26.53 10.48 -22.88
C GLN A 680 25.66 9.26 -22.55
N LEU A 681 24.36 9.46 -22.31
CA LEU A 681 23.41 8.40 -21.95
C LEU A 681 22.69 7.88 -23.19
N PRO A 682 22.66 6.56 -23.43
CA PRO A 682 22.10 5.97 -24.64
C PRO A 682 20.58 6.19 -24.73
N SER A 683 20.09 6.60 -25.90
CA SER A 683 18.66 6.73 -26.19
C SER A 683 18.04 5.39 -26.59
N LEU A 684 16.72 5.24 -26.43
CA LEU A 684 15.98 4.09 -26.98
C LEU A 684 15.96 4.12 -28.51
N ASP A 685 16.42 3.03 -29.13
CA ASP A 685 16.22 2.76 -30.56
C ASP A 685 15.05 1.77 -30.74
N LEU A 686 13.91 2.29 -31.20
CA LEU A 686 12.69 1.50 -31.38
C LEU A 686 12.67 0.73 -32.71
N THR A 687 13.64 0.96 -33.62
CA THR A 687 13.63 0.41 -34.98
C THR A 687 13.65 -1.12 -34.96
N ARG A 688 14.51 -1.72 -34.13
CA ARG A 688 14.62 -3.18 -34.00
C ARG A 688 13.35 -3.81 -33.42
N LEU A 689 12.71 -3.13 -32.48
CA LEU A 689 11.42 -3.56 -31.91
C LEU A 689 10.34 -3.57 -32.99
N VAL A 690 10.23 -2.50 -33.77
CA VAL A 690 9.25 -2.42 -34.87
C VAL A 690 9.49 -3.51 -35.92
N GLN A 691 10.75 -3.72 -36.34
CA GLN A 691 11.09 -4.77 -37.31
C GLN A 691 10.72 -6.18 -36.82
N ALA A 692 11.02 -6.49 -35.56
CA ALA A 692 10.67 -7.78 -34.97
C ALA A 692 9.15 -7.98 -34.91
N LEU A 693 8.39 -6.95 -34.56
CA LEU A 693 6.93 -7.01 -34.48
C LEU A 693 6.27 -7.10 -35.86
N ASP A 694 6.74 -6.35 -36.84
CA ASP A 694 6.26 -6.45 -38.23
C ASP A 694 6.57 -7.83 -38.82
N GLY A 695 7.77 -8.37 -38.54
CA GLY A 695 8.18 -9.72 -38.96
C GLY A 695 7.34 -10.85 -38.33
N ALA A 696 6.88 -10.65 -37.09
CA ALA A 696 5.92 -11.54 -36.41
C ALA A 696 4.47 -11.37 -36.91
N GLY A 697 4.22 -10.44 -37.84
CA GLY A 697 2.91 -10.14 -38.40
C GLY A 697 2.01 -9.31 -37.49
N GLY A 698 2.61 -8.44 -36.69
CA GLY A 698 1.98 -7.54 -35.73
C GLY A 698 2.00 -8.07 -34.29
N TRP A 699 1.68 -7.22 -33.31
CA TRP A 699 1.64 -7.61 -31.89
C TRP A 699 0.60 -8.74 -31.65
N PRO A 700 0.94 -9.84 -30.95
CA PRO A 700 0.07 -11.02 -30.80
C PRO A 700 -1.32 -10.74 -30.19
N GLN A 701 -1.44 -9.73 -29.33
CA GLN A 701 -2.74 -9.37 -28.72
C GLN A 701 -3.67 -8.61 -29.67
N VAL A 702 -3.12 -7.87 -30.65
CA VAL A 702 -3.93 -7.19 -31.68
C VAL A 702 -4.58 -8.21 -32.62
N ARG A 703 -3.95 -9.38 -32.84
CA ARG A 703 -4.55 -10.50 -33.58
C ARG A 703 -5.71 -11.19 -32.84
N ARG A 704 -5.75 -11.16 -31.50
CA ARG A 704 -6.86 -11.76 -30.74
C ARG A 704 -8.10 -10.87 -30.67
N MET A 705 -7.94 -9.55 -30.63
CA MET A 705 -9.07 -8.61 -30.61
C MET A 705 -9.86 -8.56 -31.92
N ALA A 706 -9.26 -8.95 -33.05
CA ALA A 706 -9.96 -9.07 -34.33
C ALA A 706 -10.95 -10.25 -34.39
N HIS A 707 -10.92 -11.18 -33.43
CA HIS A 707 -11.80 -12.36 -33.39
C HIS A 707 -12.84 -12.34 -32.27
N SER A 708 -12.89 -11.27 -31.45
CA SER A 708 -13.89 -11.13 -30.36
C SER A 708 -15.02 -10.14 -30.69
N TYR A 709 -15.08 -9.62 -31.92
CA TYR A 709 -16.19 -8.83 -32.46
C TYR A 709 -16.62 -9.36 -33.84
N ALA A 710 -16.81 -10.68 -33.95
CA ALA A 710 -17.44 -11.33 -35.09
C ALA A 710 -18.54 -12.27 -34.58
#